data_AF-A0A1H6FYW7-F1
#
_entry.id   AF-A0A1H6FYW7-F1
#
_cell.length_a   1.000
_cell.length_b   1.000
_cell.length_c   1.000
_cell.angle_alpha   90.00
_cell.angle_beta   90.00
_cell.angle_gamma   90.00
#
_symmetry.space_group_name_H-M   'P 1'
#
loop_
_entity.id
_entity.type
_entity.pdbx_description
1 polymer ?
#
loop_
_entity_poly.entity_id
_entity_poly.type
_entity_poly.pdbx_seq_one_letter_code
_entity_poly.pdbx_strand_id
1 'polypeptide(L)'
;MRPILFGASLIAVILAASASSSNALETAQSSKEVTEKKLRNGITYFIHEGVRPAGKVRLQLVVNVGAADEDIDEVQYAHLVEHIRFSEFKLSPSGRALENAGLKPGIDVNASAGWYTSYYFDVSADRPDLIAIALDALREMASAKPVGDHQVEIDKKGVWAEWDNADRAQRRNQDNLKAILTKGSKSPNFLGDYYALNERSFSLANGKSVSEFISRWYRPACQSIIVIGVEDLGGISREIEKRFSDIPDLGNEKCAKNRFGEYRLPLPAPRQFVEFPSVSGNYEGEIVFPFEGQFEPRLEENSRSSDIRDMIISSMIADRMKSLSVDRKGGNSITYLPQFLTPSQISAFSVISSSDSFDGMMSSMKENFLIYRSILKFGFSEDEVENAKSKLRYTWTSQSISNEDVTRNISDHFALGSWLDEPNSLHTKRLKHLNDISSTGINAYLAGISESISRPTVVIAKPLKEDGNYITKEQIFAMYDGWLDIAVPRSAIIPENTTKILADLETVGKLAASPAQAGRIKVGASTSIITKPHGLRIISAREKSMLFGDQIVMINAVIPRGTADLEENWNLENLNESLGDGYFDILSASSLKDLISERRIMVSISVTGPHSSEMHAIIPHSSLRAGLGLAHLVGAGKMKFDDGRTSKAYAEILGGLRDVDVIAVGDFETEELAQLISGQFSSVEGTRQRVSHRNDAPIAKCEGGHEWVIQRKTDSSVVYFRSTIPRAAPRSLAEAFSIDVVAGVIDRRLFGRLREADGLVYSVDTRPIISDKGCAVLTSNFTVKNEKLALAQHSLVDEFNKFRIDGVSQQEFDREIKRIREAGGYGFDSPSILGLLKKKIKESRDDIYIPDRNVAIENVNSSSVSRVVKSLADPSL
;
A
#
# COMPACT_ATOMS: atom_id res chain seq x y z
N MET A 1 -57.21 -36.95 -41.51
CA MET A 1 -57.08 -37.15 -40.05
C MET A 1 -55.58 -37.19 -39.69
N ARG A 2 -55.19 -37.14 -38.41
CA ARG A 2 -53.83 -37.45 -37.90
C ARG A 2 -53.56 -38.98 -37.98
N PRO A 3 -52.40 -39.60 -37.58
CA PRO A 3 -51.14 -39.10 -36.93
C PRO A 3 -49.86 -39.74 -37.62
N ILE A 4 -48.63 -40.03 -37.11
CA ILE A 4 -47.72 -39.61 -36.00
C ILE A 4 -46.24 -40.08 -36.28
N LEU A 5 -45.19 -39.32 -35.86
CA LEU A 5 -43.76 -39.69 -35.55
C LEU A 5 -42.91 -40.57 -36.54
N PHE A 6 -41.60 -40.87 -36.37
CA PHE A 6 -40.33 -40.11 -36.09
C PHE A 6 -39.15 -41.14 -36.15
N GLY A 7 -37.87 -40.76 -36.37
CA GLY A 7 -36.75 -41.72 -36.17
C GLY A 7 -35.39 -41.44 -36.84
N ALA A 8 -34.33 -41.28 -36.03
CA ALA A 8 -32.98 -40.84 -36.38
C ALA A 8 -32.06 -41.81 -37.16
N SER A 9 -31.08 -41.26 -37.92
CA SER A 9 -29.76 -41.86 -38.20
C SER A 9 -28.80 -40.89 -38.92
N LEU A 10 -27.60 -40.63 -38.38
CA LEU A 10 -26.30 -41.13 -38.88
C LEU A 10 -25.14 -40.66 -37.95
N ILE A 11 -23.92 -41.18 -38.15
CA ILE A 11 -22.77 -41.01 -37.25
C ILE A 11 -21.52 -40.51 -37.99
N ALA A 12 -20.94 -39.41 -37.45
CA ALA A 12 -19.52 -39.01 -37.41
C ALA A 12 -18.74 -38.37 -38.60
N VAL A 13 -17.69 -37.65 -38.15
CA VAL A 13 -16.43 -37.17 -38.76
C VAL A 13 -16.40 -35.86 -39.57
N ILE A 14 -15.33 -35.08 -39.33
CA ILE A 14 -14.83 -33.86 -40.02
C ILE A 14 -15.67 -32.58 -39.74
N LEU A 15 -15.36 -31.81 -38.69
CA LEU A 15 -14.30 -30.76 -38.53
C LEU A 15 -14.64 -29.38 -39.16
N ALA A 16 -14.01 -28.33 -38.60
CA ALA A 16 -14.00 -26.93 -39.07
C ALA A 16 -15.28 -26.06 -38.86
N ALA A 17 -15.66 -25.82 -37.60
CA ALA A 17 -16.57 -24.71 -37.22
C ALA A 17 -16.26 -24.06 -35.85
N SER A 18 -15.11 -24.35 -35.24
CA SER A 18 -14.80 -24.00 -33.84
C SER A 18 -13.44 -23.29 -33.66
N ALA A 19 -13.07 -22.44 -34.62
CA ALA A 19 -11.76 -21.78 -34.68
C ALA A 19 -11.83 -20.40 -35.35
N SER A 20 -12.61 -19.47 -34.78
CA SER A 20 -12.79 -18.11 -35.32
C SER A 20 -13.07 -17.03 -34.26
N SER A 21 -12.69 -17.26 -33.01
CA SER A 21 -12.76 -16.27 -31.91
C SER A 21 -11.46 -16.09 -31.12
N SER A 22 -10.45 -16.95 -31.36
CA SER A 22 -9.09 -16.84 -30.79
C SER A 22 -8.24 -15.77 -31.47
N ASN A 23 -8.23 -15.76 -32.80
CA ASN A 23 -7.23 -15.06 -33.62
C ASN A 23 -7.43 -13.53 -33.71
N ALA A 24 -8.37 -12.96 -32.96
CA ALA A 24 -8.63 -11.51 -32.92
C ALA A 24 -7.85 -10.76 -31.82
N LEU A 25 -7.20 -11.49 -30.90
CA LEU A 25 -6.33 -10.94 -29.85
C LEU A 25 -4.83 -11.16 -30.13
N GLU A 26 -4.50 -12.00 -31.11
CA GLU A 26 -3.15 -12.54 -31.32
C GLU A 26 -2.27 -11.64 -32.21
N THR A 27 -2.87 -10.73 -32.98
CA THR A 27 -2.21 -9.89 -33.99
C THR A 27 -1.67 -8.55 -33.47
N ALA A 28 -1.48 -8.42 -32.15
CA ALA A 28 -0.87 -7.25 -31.51
C ALA A 28 0.41 -7.57 -30.71
N GLN A 29 0.90 -8.83 -30.72
CA GLN A 29 2.13 -9.20 -30.00
C GLN A 29 3.41 -8.82 -30.75
N SER A 30 3.86 -7.59 -30.47
CA SER A 30 5.23 -7.12 -30.61
C SER A 30 5.60 -6.44 -29.28
N SER A 31 6.74 -6.71 -28.62
CA SER A 31 7.90 -7.51 -29.08
C SER A 31 8.53 -8.47 -28.03
N LYS A 32 9.86 -8.61 -28.15
CA LYS A 32 10.82 -9.66 -27.77
C LYS A 32 10.88 -10.03 -26.29
N GLU A 33 11.51 -11.19 -26.07
CA GLU A 33 12.00 -11.66 -24.77
C GLU A 33 13.01 -10.68 -24.11
N VAL A 34 13.20 -10.80 -22.80
CA VAL A 34 14.17 -10.00 -22.03
C VAL A 34 15.59 -10.26 -22.56
N THR A 35 16.24 -9.22 -23.07
CA THR A 35 17.58 -9.35 -23.66
C THR A 35 18.65 -9.25 -22.58
N GLU A 36 19.15 -10.38 -22.09
CA GLU A 36 20.39 -10.45 -21.30
C GLU A 36 21.63 -10.30 -22.21
N LYS A 37 22.61 -9.53 -21.75
CA LYS A 37 23.96 -9.43 -22.30
C LYS A 37 25.00 -9.28 -21.20
N LYS A 38 26.29 -9.46 -21.54
CA LYS A 38 27.41 -9.28 -20.62
C LYS A 38 28.54 -8.46 -21.24
N LEU A 39 29.02 -7.45 -20.51
CA LEU A 39 30.17 -6.62 -20.89
C LEU A 39 31.50 -7.35 -20.62
N ARG A 40 32.55 -6.92 -21.32
CA ARG A 40 33.90 -7.54 -21.25
C ARG A 40 34.52 -7.50 -19.86
N ASN A 41 34.19 -6.49 -19.06
CA ASN A 41 34.68 -6.32 -17.68
C ASN A 41 33.86 -7.11 -16.64
N GLY A 42 32.73 -7.72 -17.01
CA GLY A 42 31.97 -8.60 -16.12
C GLY A 42 30.53 -8.19 -15.84
N ILE A 43 30.15 -6.92 -16.05
CA ILE A 43 28.79 -6.42 -15.80
C ILE A 43 27.79 -7.14 -16.72
N THR A 44 26.76 -7.76 -16.14
CA THR A 44 25.59 -8.23 -16.90
C THR A 44 24.62 -7.06 -17.11
N TYR A 45 23.87 -7.03 -18.20
CA TYR A 45 22.78 -6.07 -18.34
C TYR A 45 21.57 -6.66 -19.07
N PHE A 46 20.39 -6.17 -18.71
CA PHE A 46 19.10 -6.68 -19.15
C PHE A 46 18.26 -5.53 -19.71
N ILE A 47 17.72 -5.69 -20.92
CA ILE A 47 16.91 -4.66 -21.57
C ILE A 47 15.62 -5.23 -22.14
N HIS A 48 14.52 -4.50 -21.98
CA HIS A 48 13.18 -4.88 -22.44
C HIS A 48 12.33 -3.63 -22.72
N GLU A 49 11.39 -3.72 -23.68
CA GLU A 49 10.56 -2.57 -24.09
C GLU A 49 9.52 -2.14 -23.04
N GLY A 50 9.34 -2.94 -22.00
CA GLY A 50 8.35 -2.74 -20.93
C GLY A 50 7.01 -3.38 -21.25
N VAL A 51 5.96 -2.99 -20.52
CA VAL A 51 4.58 -3.46 -20.76
C VAL A 51 3.72 -2.23 -21.05
N ARG A 52 3.01 -2.23 -22.20
CA ARG A 52 2.27 -1.05 -22.68
C ARG A 52 0.88 -0.91 -22.01
N PRO A 53 0.35 0.33 -21.89
CA PRO A 53 0.98 1.61 -22.24
C PRO A 53 1.97 2.08 -21.16
N ALA A 54 3.20 2.40 -21.57
CA ALA A 54 4.26 2.90 -20.69
C ALA A 54 4.71 4.31 -21.12
N GLY A 55 4.81 5.22 -20.16
CA GLY A 55 5.44 6.53 -20.33
C GLY A 55 6.72 6.72 -19.49
N LYS A 56 7.07 5.74 -18.66
CA LYS A 56 8.26 5.74 -17.80
C LYS A 56 9.24 4.63 -18.20
N VAL A 57 10.52 4.97 -18.19
CA VAL A 57 11.65 4.03 -18.25
C VAL A 57 12.18 3.85 -16.83
N ARG A 58 12.27 2.61 -16.36
CA ARG A 58 13.03 2.27 -15.15
C ARG A 58 14.45 1.90 -15.55
N LEU A 59 15.43 2.54 -14.92
CA LEU A 59 16.84 2.15 -14.93
C LEU A 59 17.22 1.72 -13.52
N GLN A 60 17.91 0.59 -13.37
CA GLN A 60 18.32 0.08 -12.05
C GLN A 60 19.72 -0.56 -12.10
N LEU A 61 20.54 -0.25 -11.10
CA LEU A 61 21.75 -1.00 -10.75
C LEU A 61 21.37 -2.01 -9.67
N VAL A 62 21.81 -3.26 -9.83
CA VAL A 62 21.84 -4.26 -8.77
C VAL A 62 23.28 -4.61 -8.48
N VAL A 63 23.70 -4.49 -7.23
CA VAL A 63 24.98 -5.00 -6.71
C VAL A 63 24.65 -6.24 -5.88
N ASN A 64 25.24 -7.38 -6.22
CA ASN A 64 24.98 -8.65 -5.57
C ASN A 64 25.76 -8.77 -4.24
N VAL A 65 25.38 -7.90 -3.30
CA VAL A 65 25.78 -7.86 -1.89
C VAL A 65 24.59 -7.35 -1.07
N GLY A 66 24.33 -7.96 0.08
CA GLY A 66 23.30 -7.56 1.02
C GLY A 66 23.55 -8.17 2.39
N ALA A 67 22.56 -8.09 3.28
CA ALA A 67 22.70 -8.46 4.70
C ALA A 67 23.19 -9.92 4.93
N ALA A 68 22.92 -10.84 4.01
CA ALA A 68 23.39 -12.22 4.14
C ALA A 68 24.92 -12.37 4.00
N ASP A 69 25.59 -11.42 3.33
CA ASP A 69 27.01 -11.48 2.97
C ASP A 69 27.92 -10.68 3.91
N GLU A 70 27.34 -10.09 4.96
CA GLU A 70 28.03 -9.30 5.97
C GLU A 70 28.77 -10.22 6.97
N ASP A 71 30.04 -9.93 7.24
CA ASP A 71 30.76 -10.52 8.38
C ASP A 71 30.23 -9.98 9.73
N ILE A 72 30.59 -10.63 10.83
CA ILE A 72 30.11 -10.30 12.19
C ILE A 72 30.51 -8.90 12.71
N ASP A 73 31.52 -8.28 12.10
CA ASP A 73 31.98 -6.91 12.35
C ASP A 73 31.52 -5.92 11.25
N GLU A 74 30.74 -6.40 10.28
CA GLU A 74 30.25 -5.68 9.10
C GLU A 74 28.72 -5.60 9.05
N VAL A 75 28.03 -5.81 10.17
CA VAL A 75 26.55 -5.74 10.23
C VAL A 75 26.06 -4.36 9.78
N GLN A 76 25.06 -4.34 8.90
CA GLN A 76 24.53 -3.16 8.19
C GLN A 76 25.52 -2.46 7.24
N TYR A 77 26.71 -3.01 6.92
CA TYR A 77 27.63 -2.38 5.96
C TYR A 77 27.01 -2.28 4.55
N ALA A 78 26.18 -3.22 4.12
CA ALA A 78 25.52 -3.12 2.81
C ALA A 78 24.58 -1.90 2.76
N HIS A 79 23.83 -1.66 3.84
CA HIS A 79 22.90 -0.54 3.99
C HIS A 79 23.62 0.80 4.22
N LEU A 80 24.71 0.79 4.97
CA LEU A 80 25.58 1.96 5.15
C LEU A 80 26.24 2.39 3.82
N VAL A 81 26.71 1.44 3.00
CA VAL A 81 27.25 1.75 1.67
C VAL A 81 26.16 2.26 0.72
N GLU A 82 24.94 1.73 0.80
CA GLU A 82 23.80 2.23 0.06
C GLU A 82 23.53 3.71 0.38
N HIS A 83 23.37 4.05 1.67
CA HIS A 83 23.25 5.43 2.14
C HIS A 83 24.39 6.32 1.65
N ILE A 84 25.64 5.89 1.79
CA ILE A 84 26.81 6.67 1.36
C ILE A 84 26.75 6.94 -0.15
N ARG A 85 26.43 5.94 -0.98
CA ARG A 85 26.30 6.13 -2.43
C ARG A 85 25.11 7.00 -2.81
N PHE A 86 24.00 6.93 -2.08
CA PHE A 86 22.84 7.81 -2.30
C PHE A 86 23.13 9.26 -1.89
N SER A 87 23.84 9.46 -0.78
CA SER A 87 24.34 10.78 -0.31
C SER A 87 25.37 11.38 -1.27
N GLU A 88 26.34 10.59 -1.76
CA GLU A 88 27.29 11.02 -2.79
C GLU A 88 26.58 11.40 -4.10
N PHE A 89 25.59 10.61 -4.52
CA PHE A 89 24.77 10.88 -5.71
C PHE A 89 24.00 12.20 -5.61
N LYS A 90 23.30 12.48 -4.50
CA LYS A 90 22.58 13.76 -4.29
C LYS A 90 23.50 14.97 -4.49
N LEU A 91 24.76 14.85 -4.05
CA LEU A 91 25.79 15.88 -4.17
C LEU A 91 26.55 15.87 -5.51
N SER A 92 26.23 14.95 -6.42
CA SER A 92 26.86 14.84 -7.74
C SER A 92 26.22 15.78 -8.79
N PRO A 93 26.90 16.04 -9.93
CA PRO A 93 26.29 16.78 -11.04
C PRO A 93 25.03 16.08 -11.57
N SER A 94 25.05 14.75 -11.59
CA SER A 94 23.96 13.90 -12.08
C SER A 94 22.74 13.97 -11.15
N GLY A 95 22.95 13.91 -9.83
CA GLY A 95 21.87 14.10 -8.84
C GLY A 95 21.20 15.47 -8.94
N ARG A 96 22.00 16.55 -8.95
CA ARG A 96 21.48 17.91 -9.17
C ARG A 96 20.73 18.06 -10.50
N ALA A 97 21.18 17.41 -11.57
CA ALA A 97 20.51 17.50 -12.86
C ALA A 97 19.13 16.82 -12.84
N LEU A 98 19.00 15.64 -12.21
CA LEU A 98 17.72 14.93 -12.07
C LEU A 98 16.76 15.64 -11.10
N GLU A 99 17.25 16.21 -10.00
CA GLU A 99 16.45 17.03 -9.09
C GLU A 99 15.88 18.28 -9.80
N ASN A 100 16.72 19.00 -10.56
CA ASN A 100 16.29 20.16 -11.35
C ASN A 100 15.32 19.77 -12.49
N ALA A 101 15.48 18.57 -13.06
CA ALA A 101 14.50 18.02 -14.02
C ALA A 101 13.13 17.78 -13.36
N GLY A 102 13.09 17.49 -12.06
CA GLY A 102 11.88 17.36 -11.24
C GLY A 102 11.67 15.97 -10.61
N LEU A 103 12.64 15.06 -10.74
CA LEU A 103 12.58 13.74 -10.10
C LEU A 103 12.64 13.86 -8.57
N LYS A 104 11.83 13.07 -7.87
CA LYS A 104 11.71 13.12 -6.41
C LYS A 104 12.35 11.88 -5.76
N PRO A 105 13.27 12.05 -4.80
CA PRO A 105 13.71 10.97 -3.93
C PRO A 105 12.51 10.29 -3.24
N GLY A 106 12.54 8.96 -3.13
CA GLY A 106 11.45 8.15 -2.58
C GLY A 106 10.23 7.94 -3.51
N ILE A 107 10.22 8.51 -4.73
CA ILE A 107 9.14 8.34 -5.72
C ILE A 107 9.70 7.98 -7.10
N ASP A 108 10.57 8.83 -7.64
CA ASP A 108 11.19 8.66 -8.97
C ASP A 108 12.65 8.20 -8.88
N VAL A 109 13.26 8.33 -7.70
CA VAL A 109 14.65 7.89 -7.42
C VAL A 109 14.67 7.27 -6.04
N ASN A 110 15.17 6.03 -5.92
CA ASN A 110 15.32 5.40 -4.62
C ASN A 110 16.42 4.32 -4.63
N ALA A 111 16.77 3.84 -3.45
CA ALA A 111 17.71 2.74 -3.26
C ALA A 111 17.21 1.80 -2.15
N SER A 112 17.85 0.64 -2.02
CA SER A 112 17.62 -0.28 -0.90
C SER A 112 18.73 -1.31 -0.76
N ALA A 113 19.03 -1.70 0.48
CA ALA A 113 19.86 -2.86 0.80
C ALA A 113 19.02 -3.95 1.50
N GLY A 114 18.86 -5.10 0.85
CA GLY A 114 18.15 -6.27 1.36
C GLY A 114 18.99 -7.53 1.25
N TRP A 115 18.51 -8.52 0.48
CA TRP A 115 19.36 -9.64 0.04
C TRP A 115 20.42 -9.21 -0.98
N TYR A 116 20.12 -8.17 -1.75
CA TYR A 116 21.03 -7.47 -2.63
C TYR A 116 20.86 -5.95 -2.44
N THR A 117 21.81 -5.16 -2.94
CA THR A 117 21.76 -3.70 -2.90
C THR A 117 21.32 -3.20 -4.27
N SER A 118 20.37 -2.28 -4.32
CA SER A 118 19.82 -1.75 -5.57
C SER A 118 19.63 -0.24 -5.53
N TYR A 119 19.75 0.39 -6.70
CA TYR A 119 19.54 1.83 -6.91
C TYR A 119 18.76 2.02 -8.21
N TYR A 120 17.65 2.76 -8.20
CA TYR A 120 16.82 2.93 -9.40
C TYR A 120 16.40 4.38 -9.68
N PHE A 121 16.09 4.61 -10.96
CA PHE A 121 15.64 5.86 -11.55
C PHE A 121 14.45 5.58 -12.48
N ASP A 122 13.32 6.23 -12.22
CA ASP A 122 12.14 6.26 -13.09
C ASP A 122 12.07 7.59 -13.84
N VAL A 123 12.55 7.61 -15.08
CA VAL A 123 12.54 8.79 -15.97
C VAL A 123 11.42 8.69 -17.01
N SER A 124 11.04 9.81 -17.63
CA SER A 124 10.07 9.81 -18.73
C SER A 124 10.69 9.24 -20.01
N ALA A 125 9.95 8.43 -20.76
CA ALA A 125 10.46 7.72 -21.95
C ALA A 125 10.80 8.65 -23.12
N ASP A 126 10.18 9.83 -23.19
CA ASP A 126 10.45 10.90 -24.15
C ASP A 126 11.67 11.78 -23.79
N ARG A 127 12.39 11.44 -22.71
CA ARG A 127 13.53 12.22 -22.18
C ARG A 127 14.85 11.44 -22.27
N PRO A 128 15.42 11.26 -23.47
CA PRO A 128 16.70 10.57 -23.65
C PRO A 128 17.87 11.28 -22.94
N ASP A 129 17.75 12.58 -22.67
CA ASP A 129 18.69 13.33 -21.83
C ASP A 129 18.66 12.87 -20.37
N LEU A 130 17.47 12.61 -19.80
CA LEU A 130 17.34 12.09 -18.44
C LEU A 130 17.71 10.60 -18.35
N ILE A 131 17.42 9.81 -19.38
CA ILE A 131 17.91 8.42 -19.51
C ILE A 131 19.45 8.39 -19.50
N ALA A 132 20.09 9.30 -20.24
CA ALA A 132 21.55 9.42 -20.25
C ALA A 132 22.11 9.79 -18.85
N ILE A 133 21.55 10.83 -18.21
CA ILE A 133 21.98 11.28 -16.87
C ILE A 133 21.75 10.20 -15.80
N ALA A 134 20.65 9.43 -15.89
CA ALA A 134 20.39 8.31 -14.99
C ALA A 134 21.41 7.17 -15.18
N LEU A 135 21.81 6.85 -16.43
CA LEU A 135 22.91 5.91 -16.66
C LEU A 135 24.25 6.42 -16.11
N ASP A 136 24.52 7.72 -16.20
CA ASP A 136 25.72 8.34 -15.62
C ASP A 136 25.70 8.28 -14.08
N ALA A 137 24.55 8.53 -13.44
CA ALA A 137 24.37 8.35 -12.00
C ALA A 137 24.55 6.88 -11.54
N LEU A 138 23.98 5.91 -12.29
CA LEU A 138 24.19 4.49 -12.01
C LEU A 138 25.67 4.08 -12.19
N ARG A 139 26.40 4.72 -13.12
CA ARG A 139 27.86 4.52 -13.29
C ARG A 139 28.67 5.08 -12.12
N GLU A 140 28.26 6.21 -11.56
CA GLU A 140 28.86 6.76 -10.32
C GLU A 140 28.68 5.77 -9.15
N MET A 141 27.45 5.30 -8.93
CA MET A 141 27.08 4.34 -7.88
C MET A 141 27.78 2.99 -8.02
N ALA A 142 27.91 2.47 -9.25
CA ALA A 142 28.57 1.20 -9.56
C ALA A 142 30.09 1.19 -9.27
N SER A 143 30.72 2.36 -9.08
CA SER A 143 32.17 2.43 -8.91
C SER A 143 32.65 1.86 -7.57
N ALA A 144 33.82 1.21 -7.57
CA ALA A 144 34.56 0.79 -6.37
C ALA A 144 35.29 1.98 -5.68
N LYS A 145 34.76 3.20 -5.79
CA LYS A 145 35.37 4.43 -5.25
C LYS A 145 35.47 4.35 -3.70
N PRO A 146 36.64 4.55 -3.09
CA PRO A 146 36.78 4.56 -1.64
C PRO A 146 36.07 5.78 -1.01
N VAL A 147 35.71 5.64 0.27
CA VAL A 147 34.92 6.60 1.05
C VAL A 147 35.72 7.13 2.24
N GLY A 148 35.53 8.40 2.59
CA GLY A 148 36.24 9.04 3.71
C GLY A 148 35.47 8.95 5.03
N ASP A 149 36.20 8.97 6.15
CA ASP A 149 35.64 8.87 7.51
C ASP A 149 34.50 9.85 7.77
N HIS A 150 34.60 11.08 7.24
CA HIS A 150 33.58 12.12 7.42
C HIS A 150 32.21 11.73 6.85
N GLN A 151 32.18 11.08 5.68
CA GLN A 151 30.94 10.63 5.04
C GLN A 151 30.36 9.44 5.80
N VAL A 152 31.22 8.47 6.15
CA VAL A 152 30.86 7.32 7.00
C VAL A 152 30.24 7.79 8.32
N GLU A 153 30.83 8.78 9.00
CA GLU A 153 30.30 9.35 10.23
C GLU A 153 29.00 10.17 10.07
N ILE A 154 28.62 10.58 8.87
CA ILE A 154 27.32 11.20 8.60
C ILE A 154 26.28 10.10 8.36
N ASP A 155 26.50 9.23 7.39
CA ASP A 155 25.52 8.22 6.97
C ASP A 155 25.27 7.17 8.06
N LYS A 156 26.27 6.85 8.90
CA LYS A 156 26.08 6.04 10.12
C LYS A 156 24.98 6.61 11.03
N LYS A 157 24.87 7.92 11.16
CA LYS A 157 23.83 8.55 11.99
C LYS A 157 22.45 8.44 11.35
N GLY A 158 22.38 8.42 10.02
CA GLY A 158 21.16 8.15 9.24
C GLY A 158 20.66 6.73 9.43
N VAL A 159 21.47 5.73 9.07
CA VAL A 159 21.12 4.29 9.20
C VAL A 159 20.80 3.94 10.67
N TRP A 160 21.61 4.44 11.62
CA TRP A 160 21.32 4.23 13.03
C TRP A 160 19.97 4.82 13.43
N ALA A 161 19.67 6.06 13.05
CA ALA A 161 18.38 6.68 13.38
C ALA A 161 17.20 5.92 12.77
N GLU A 162 17.34 5.38 11.56
CA GLU A 162 16.29 4.60 10.89
C GLU A 162 16.00 3.27 11.61
N TRP A 163 17.06 2.57 12.03
CA TRP A 163 16.93 1.35 12.82
C TRP A 163 16.52 1.60 14.29
N ASP A 164 16.80 2.78 14.84
CA ASP A 164 16.44 3.20 16.21
C ASP A 164 14.95 3.62 16.32
N ASN A 165 14.41 4.36 15.34
CA ASN A 165 13.13 5.07 15.44
C ASN A 165 11.85 4.22 15.45
N ALA A 166 11.85 3.00 14.88
CA ALA A 166 10.70 2.09 15.01
C ALA A 166 10.65 1.47 16.44
N ASP A 167 9.57 0.80 16.84
CA ASP A 167 9.42 0.36 18.24
C ASP A 167 10.55 -0.59 18.72
N ARG A 168 11.39 -0.10 19.66
CA ARG A 168 12.56 -0.85 20.16
C ARG A 168 12.18 -2.15 20.86
N ALA A 169 11.03 -2.23 21.52
CA ALA A 169 10.59 -3.45 22.19
C ALA A 169 10.11 -4.48 21.16
N GLN A 170 9.27 -4.08 20.20
CA GLN A 170 8.74 -4.99 19.20
C GLN A 170 9.85 -5.60 18.31
N ARG A 171 10.85 -4.81 17.86
CA ARG A 171 11.99 -5.38 17.11
C ARG A 171 12.81 -6.34 17.95
N ARG A 172 13.19 -6.00 19.19
CA ARG A 172 13.94 -6.93 20.07
C ARG A 172 13.18 -8.24 20.30
N ASN A 173 11.86 -8.20 20.44
CA ASN A 173 11.03 -9.39 20.58
C ASN A 173 11.11 -10.27 19.30
N GLN A 174 11.02 -9.65 18.12
CA GLN A 174 11.18 -10.32 16.82
C GLN A 174 12.59 -10.87 16.59
N ASP A 175 13.64 -10.11 16.89
CA ASP A 175 15.04 -10.51 16.74
C ASP A 175 15.39 -11.69 17.66
N ASN A 176 14.94 -11.64 18.93
CA ASN A 176 15.09 -12.75 19.89
C ASN A 176 14.38 -14.02 19.40
N LEU A 177 13.13 -13.90 18.92
CA LEU A 177 12.38 -15.02 18.35
C LEU A 177 13.09 -15.60 17.12
N LYS A 178 13.46 -14.75 16.16
CA LYS A 178 14.21 -15.10 14.95
C LYS A 178 15.47 -15.89 15.30
N ALA A 179 16.30 -15.40 16.22
CA ALA A 179 17.54 -16.06 16.63
C ALA A 179 17.34 -17.42 17.34
N ILE A 180 16.28 -17.58 18.12
CA ILE A 180 15.91 -18.87 18.71
C ILE A 180 15.53 -19.87 17.61
N LEU A 181 14.85 -19.41 16.56
CA LEU A 181 14.47 -20.22 15.41
C LEU A 181 15.65 -20.50 14.44
N THR A 182 16.63 -19.59 14.33
CA THR A 182 17.80 -19.73 13.44
C THR A 182 19.09 -20.14 14.15
N LYS A 183 18.98 -20.70 15.35
CA LYS A 183 20.11 -21.16 16.17
C LYS A 183 20.96 -22.19 15.41
N GLY A 184 22.16 -21.77 15.02
CA GLY A 184 23.09 -22.55 14.18
C GLY A 184 23.39 -21.91 12.83
N SER A 185 22.73 -20.80 12.48
CA SER A 185 23.10 -19.96 11.34
C SER A 185 24.49 -19.36 11.49
N LYS A 186 25.15 -19.11 10.35
CA LYS A 186 26.47 -18.47 10.24
C LYS A 186 26.41 -16.99 9.90
N SER A 187 25.30 -16.50 9.34
CA SER A 187 25.15 -15.08 8.99
C SER A 187 24.71 -14.28 10.24
N PRO A 188 25.32 -13.11 10.52
CA PRO A 188 25.10 -12.36 11.75
C PRO A 188 23.66 -11.86 11.89
N ASN A 189 22.96 -11.66 10.76
CA ASN A 189 21.55 -11.28 10.67
C ASN A 189 20.56 -12.33 11.25
N PHE A 190 21.07 -13.42 11.82
CA PHE A 190 20.33 -14.53 12.41
C PHE A 190 20.82 -14.93 13.83
N LEU A 191 21.64 -14.08 14.46
CA LEU A 191 22.20 -14.29 15.80
C LEU A 191 21.42 -13.48 16.86
N GLY A 192 21.36 -14.00 18.10
CA GLY A 192 20.52 -13.45 19.19
C GLY A 192 21.07 -12.18 19.84
N ASP A 193 22.26 -11.76 19.44
CA ASP A 193 22.95 -10.55 19.85
C ASP A 193 22.95 -9.48 18.75
N TYR A 194 22.10 -9.59 17.72
CA TYR A 194 22.05 -8.67 16.57
C TYR A 194 22.08 -7.18 16.96
N TYR A 195 21.37 -6.77 18.01
CA TYR A 195 21.41 -5.39 18.52
C TYR A 195 22.84 -4.97 18.95
N ALA A 196 23.57 -5.84 19.65
CA ALA A 196 24.95 -5.59 20.09
C ALA A 196 25.98 -5.79 18.97
N LEU A 197 25.73 -6.69 18.01
CA LEU A 197 26.54 -6.82 16.79
C LEU A 197 26.42 -5.57 15.92
N ASN A 198 25.23 -4.95 15.89
CA ASN A 198 25.00 -3.68 15.23
C ASN A 198 25.77 -2.54 15.94
N GLU A 199 25.62 -2.38 17.26
CA GLU A 199 26.42 -1.39 18.04
C GLU A 199 27.93 -1.58 17.85
N ARG A 200 28.41 -2.83 17.85
CA ARG A 200 29.81 -3.18 17.59
C ARG A 200 30.25 -2.80 16.18
N SER A 201 29.51 -3.21 15.15
CA SER A 201 29.84 -2.91 13.74
C SER A 201 29.85 -1.41 13.47
N PHE A 202 28.92 -0.65 14.04
CA PHE A 202 28.91 0.81 14.00
C PHE A 202 30.07 1.45 14.79
N SER A 203 30.51 0.86 15.91
CA SER A 203 31.69 1.34 16.63
C SER A 203 33.00 1.13 15.85
N LEU A 204 33.05 0.13 14.98
CA LEU A 204 34.22 -0.21 14.15
C LEU A 204 34.20 0.47 12.77
N ALA A 205 33.02 0.75 12.22
CA ALA A 205 32.85 1.30 10.87
C ALA A 205 33.56 2.65 10.68
N ASN A 206 34.52 2.68 9.76
CA ASN A 206 35.33 3.84 9.39
C ASN A 206 35.58 3.86 7.87
N GLY A 207 36.16 4.94 7.34
CA GLY A 207 36.42 5.12 5.91
C GLY A 207 37.26 3.99 5.30
N LYS A 208 38.21 3.42 6.05
CA LYS A 208 39.00 2.27 5.60
C LYS A 208 38.15 1.00 5.54
N SER A 209 37.49 0.59 6.64
CA SER A 209 36.74 -0.68 6.66
C SER A 209 35.58 -0.70 5.66
N VAL A 210 34.87 0.42 5.52
CA VAL A 210 33.79 0.56 4.53
C VAL A 210 34.35 0.59 3.09
N SER A 211 35.53 1.18 2.85
CA SER A 211 36.20 1.08 1.55
C SER A 211 36.68 -0.34 1.23
N GLU A 212 37.13 -1.10 2.23
CA GLU A 212 37.53 -2.51 2.06
C GLU A 212 36.31 -3.37 1.69
N PHE A 213 35.16 -3.19 2.34
CA PHE A 213 33.88 -3.80 1.96
C PHE A 213 33.44 -3.40 0.53
N ILE A 214 33.48 -2.12 0.19
CA ILE A 214 33.20 -1.62 -1.17
C ILE A 214 34.09 -2.33 -2.20
N SER A 215 35.40 -2.47 -1.93
CA SER A 215 36.33 -3.09 -2.87
C SER A 215 36.07 -4.60 -3.10
N ARG A 216 35.50 -5.29 -2.09
CA ARG A 216 35.11 -6.70 -2.16
C ARG A 216 33.89 -6.91 -3.05
N TRP A 217 32.92 -5.99 -2.99
CA TRP A 217 31.58 -6.20 -3.53
C TRP A 217 31.19 -5.34 -4.74
N TYR A 218 31.66 -4.08 -4.83
CA TYR A 218 31.34 -3.15 -5.92
C TYR A 218 32.25 -3.38 -7.14
N ARG A 219 32.39 -4.65 -7.54
CA ARG A 219 33.15 -5.09 -8.71
C ARG A 219 32.22 -5.29 -9.91
N PRO A 220 32.65 -4.96 -11.14
CA PRO A 220 31.91 -5.23 -12.38
C PRO A 220 31.26 -6.61 -12.47
N ALA A 221 31.97 -7.69 -12.12
CA ALA A 221 31.45 -9.06 -12.17
C ALA A 221 30.31 -9.37 -11.18
N CYS A 222 30.08 -8.49 -10.18
CA CYS A 222 29.05 -8.62 -9.14
C CYS A 222 27.82 -7.73 -9.40
N GLN A 223 27.77 -7.04 -10.55
CA GLN A 223 26.80 -6.00 -10.83
C GLN A 223 25.96 -6.30 -12.07
N SER A 224 24.71 -5.83 -12.07
CA SER A 224 23.91 -5.73 -13.29
C SER A 224 23.22 -4.39 -13.48
N ILE A 225 23.03 -4.00 -14.74
CA ILE A 225 22.29 -2.82 -15.17
C ILE A 225 21.00 -3.28 -15.86
N ILE A 226 19.85 -2.81 -15.40
CA ILE A 226 18.53 -3.18 -15.90
C ILE A 226 17.88 -1.93 -16.49
N VAL A 227 17.37 -1.98 -17.72
CA VAL A 227 16.62 -0.87 -18.33
C VAL A 227 15.33 -1.37 -19.00
N ILE A 228 14.18 -1.01 -18.42
CA ILE A 228 12.85 -1.45 -18.84
C ILE A 228 12.01 -0.26 -19.28
N GLY A 229 11.39 -0.34 -20.46
CA GLY A 229 10.50 0.71 -21.00
C GLY A 229 11.01 1.43 -22.26
N VAL A 230 12.07 0.91 -22.91
CA VAL A 230 12.76 1.59 -24.03
C VAL A 230 12.55 0.87 -25.36
N GLU A 231 12.12 1.60 -26.40
CA GLU A 231 11.88 1.03 -27.74
C GLU A 231 13.18 0.76 -28.52
N ASP A 232 14.16 1.68 -28.52
CA ASP A 232 15.48 1.43 -29.14
C ASP A 232 16.40 0.62 -28.22
N LEU A 233 16.12 -0.69 -28.15
CA LEU A 233 16.99 -1.69 -27.52
C LEU A 233 18.43 -1.67 -28.08
N GLY A 234 18.64 -1.21 -29.32
CA GLY A 234 19.97 -1.06 -29.90
C GLY A 234 20.72 0.16 -29.35
N GLY A 235 20.03 1.29 -29.21
CA GLY A 235 20.54 2.54 -28.65
C GLY A 235 20.93 2.42 -27.19
N ILE A 236 20.04 1.87 -26.36
CA ILE A 236 20.34 1.69 -24.93
C ILE A 236 21.51 0.72 -24.72
N SER A 237 21.63 -0.34 -25.52
CA SER A 237 22.78 -1.26 -25.51
C SER A 237 24.10 -0.50 -25.72
N ARG A 238 24.16 0.39 -26.73
CA ARG A 238 25.34 1.22 -27.01
C ARG A 238 25.63 2.21 -25.88
N GLU A 239 24.62 2.86 -25.31
CA GLU A 239 24.81 3.84 -24.24
C GLU A 239 25.17 3.21 -22.87
N ILE A 240 24.82 1.93 -22.64
CA ILE A 240 25.33 1.11 -21.54
C ILE A 240 26.78 0.68 -21.83
N GLU A 241 27.05 0.06 -22.98
CA GLU A 241 28.38 -0.40 -23.39
C GLU A 241 29.43 0.72 -23.29
N LYS A 242 29.09 1.92 -23.77
CA LYS A 242 29.89 3.16 -23.74
C LYS A 242 30.24 3.65 -22.32
N ARG A 243 29.36 3.44 -21.34
CA ARG A 243 29.50 3.95 -19.97
C ARG A 243 30.13 2.96 -19.01
N PHE A 244 29.78 1.68 -19.13
CA PHE A 244 30.09 0.69 -18.10
C PHE A 244 31.28 -0.21 -18.45
N SER A 245 31.73 -0.24 -19.72
CA SER A 245 32.84 -1.13 -20.14
C SER A 245 34.23 -0.68 -19.66
N ASP A 246 34.39 0.56 -19.19
CA ASP A 246 35.68 1.10 -18.72
C ASP A 246 35.87 0.98 -17.19
N ILE A 247 34.83 0.56 -16.46
CA ILE A 247 34.94 0.31 -15.02
C ILE A 247 35.90 -0.88 -14.81
N PRO A 248 37.00 -0.72 -14.06
CA PRO A 248 38.00 -1.77 -13.89
C PRO A 248 37.47 -2.89 -13.01
N ASP A 249 37.73 -4.15 -13.40
CA ASP A 249 37.58 -5.28 -12.49
C ASP A 249 38.84 -5.41 -11.64
N LEU A 250 38.69 -5.27 -10.32
CA LEU A 250 39.79 -5.15 -9.36
C LEU A 250 40.09 -6.46 -8.61
N GLY A 251 39.40 -7.56 -8.95
CA GLY A 251 39.54 -8.85 -8.28
C GLY A 251 39.38 -10.05 -9.22
N ASN A 252 39.56 -11.25 -8.66
CA ASN A 252 39.43 -12.53 -9.36
C ASN A 252 38.52 -13.54 -8.62
N GLU A 253 37.99 -13.15 -7.46
CA GLU A 253 37.05 -13.96 -6.68
C GLU A 253 35.67 -14.00 -7.34
N LYS A 254 34.95 -15.09 -7.16
CA LYS A 254 33.56 -15.18 -7.63
C LYS A 254 32.64 -14.46 -6.64
N CYS A 255 31.80 -13.57 -7.15
CA CYS A 255 30.65 -13.05 -6.43
C CYS A 255 29.70 -14.19 -6.04
N ALA A 256 28.99 -14.07 -4.91
CA ALA A 256 28.05 -15.08 -4.43
C ALA A 256 26.93 -15.32 -5.47
N LYS A 257 26.86 -16.54 -6.04
CA LYS A 257 25.98 -16.84 -7.19
C LYS A 257 24.83 -17.81 -6.89
N ASN A 258 24.70 -18.31 -5.67
CA ASN A 258 23.49 -19.00 -5.21
C ASN A 258 23.33 -18.91 -3.69
N ARG A 259 22.41 -18.06 -3.22
CA ARG A 259 22.05 -17.96 -1.79
C ARG A 259 21.09 -19.07 -1.36
N PHE A 260 20.37 -19.69 -2.30
CA PHE A 260 19.41 -20.75 -2.03
C PHE A 260 20.08 -22.13 -2.01
N GLY A 261 20.69 -22.43 -0.86
CA GLY A 261 21.23 -23.76 -0.54
C GLY A 261 22.28 -23.72 0.57
N GLU A 262 23.13 -22.70 0.57
CA GLU A 262 24.25 -22.55 1.53
C GLU A 262 23.79 -22.28 2.97
N TYR A 263 22.56 -21.80 3.14
CA TYR A 263 21.98 -21.38 4.42
C TYR A 263 20.91 -22.34 4.97
N ARG A 264 20.74 -23.57 4.44
CA ARG A 264 19.72 -24.51 4.96
C ARG A 264 19.98 -24.81 6.44
N LEU A 265 19.02 -24.47 7.30
CA LEU A 265 19.12 -24.66 8.75
C LEU A 265 18.38 -25.92 9.20
N PRO A 266 18.84 -26.61 10.26
CA PRO A 266 18.02 -27.60 10.94
C PRO A 266 16.81 -26.92 11.60
N LEU A 267 15.66 -27.60 11.63
CA LEU A 267 14.48 -27.05 12.30
C LEU A 267 14.74 -26.79 13.80
N PRO A 268 14.18 -25.69 14.38
CA PRO A 268 14.40 -25.30 15.77
C PRO A 268 14.13 -26.46 16.73
N ALA A 269 14.85 -26.58 17.86
CA ALA A 269 14.57 -27.65 18.82
C ALA A 269 13.09 -27.61 19.29
N PRO A 270 12.41 -28.75 19.50
CA PRO A 270 11.00 -28.75 19.87
C PRO A 270 10.77 -28.08 21.24
N ARG A 271 9.55 -27.56 21.46
CA ARG A 271 9.11 -26.96 22.73
C ARG A 271 10.02 -25.81 23.21
N GLN A 272 10.29 -24.87 22.30
CA GLN A 272 10.89 -23.58 22.69
C GLN A 272 9.84 -22.73 23.40
N PHE A 273 10.29 -21.86 24.31
CA PHE A 273 9.46 -20.90 25.02
C PHE A 273 10.20 -19.57 25.07
N VAL A 274 9.51 -18.47 24.77
CA VAL A 274 10.05 -17.11 24.82
C VAL A 274 9.03 -16.22 25.52
N GLU A 275 9.52 -15.35 26.41
CA GLU A 275 8.71 -14.37 27.11
C GLU A 275 9.32 -12.98 26.95
N PHE A 276 8.48 -11.97 26.71
CA PHE A 276 8.92 -10.58 26.60
C PHE A 276 7.86 -9.58 27.11
N PRO A 277 8.21 -8.29 27.27
CA PRO A 277 7.21 -7.26 27.51
C PRO A 277 6.33 -7.02 26.28
N SER A 278 5.03 -6.85 26.52
CA SER A 278 4.03 -6.42 25.54
C SER A 278 4.14 -4.92 25.28
N VAL A 279 3.96 -4.55 24.00
CA VAL A 279 4.01 -3.16 23.51
C VAL A 279 2.62 -2.55 23.46
N SER A 280 1.58 -3.33 23.12
CA SER A 280 0.19 -2.87 23.13
C SER A 280 -0.35 -2.59 24.53
N GLY A 281 0.23 -3.24 25.54
CA GLY A 281 -0.31 -3.26 26.91
C GLY A 281 -1.36 -4.35 27.15
N ASN A 282 -1.68 -5.17 26.14
CA ASN A 282 -2.46 -6.40 26.27
C ASN A 282 -1.56 -7.60 26.59
N TYR A 283 -2.17 -8.70 27.01
CA TYR A 283 -1.56 -10.03 26.93
C TYR A 283 -1.62 -10.52 25.47
N GLU A 284 -0.46 -10.88 24.92
CA GLU A 284 -0.31 -11.40 23.55
C GLU A 284 0.35 -12.77 23.59
N GLY A 285 -0.17 -13.71 22.82
CA GLY A 285 0.32 -15.08 22.78
C GLY A 285 0.43 -15.59 21.35
N GLU A 286 1.60 -16.12 20.99
CA GLU A 286 1.88 -16.69 19.67
C GLU A 286 2.38 -18.13 19.83
N ILE A 287 1.95 -19.02 18.92
CA ILE A 287 2.54 -20.35 18.76
C ILE A 287 3.03 -20.49 17.32
N VAL A 288 4.34 -20.57 17.16
CA VAL A 288 5.00 -20.81 15.88
C VAL A 288 5.23 -22.31 15.70
N PHE A 289 4.78 -22.84 14.56
CA PHE A 289 4.95 -24.23 14.12
C PHE A 289 5.91 -24.27 12.92
N PRO A 290 7.24 -24.32 13.16
CA PRO A 290 8.25 -24.34 12.10
C PRO A 290 8.35 -25.73 11.45
N PHE A 291 8.46 -25.76 10.12
CA PHE A 291 8.61 -26.97 9.32
C PHE A 291 9.50 -26.74 8.09
N GLU A 292 10.03 -27.82 7.51
CA GLU A 292 10.82 -27.73 6.28
C GLU A 292 9.87 -27.41 5.13
N GLY A 293 9.95 -26.18 4.62
CA GLY A 293 9.13 -25.75 3.50
C GLY A 293 9.54 -26.50 2.24
N GLN A 294 8.56 -26.93 1.45
CA GLN A 294 8.78 -27.31 0.05
C GLN A 294 8.99 -26.06 -0.82
N PHE A 295 9.98 -25.25 -0.41
CA PHE A 295 10.55 -24.18 -1.21
C PHE A 295 11.56 -24.81 -2.15
N GLU A 296 11.06 -25.20 -3.32
CA GLU A 296 11.87 -25.17 -4.52
C GLU A 296 12.31 -23.71 -4.71
N PRO A 297 13.61 -23.37 -4.59
CA PRO A 297 14.07 -22.11 -5.17
C PRO A 297 13.70 -22.15 -6.65
N ARG A 298 13.26 -21.01 -7.19
CA ARG A 298 12.82 -20.89 -8.58
C ARG A 298 14.00 -21.06 -9.55
N LEU A 299 14.68 -22.20 -9.59
CA LEU A 299 15.77 -22.48 -10.53
C LEU A 299 15.23 -23.01 -11.87
N GLU A 300 13.96 -23.44 -11.87
CA GLU A 300 13.24 -23.99 -13.01
C GLU A 300 11.87 -23.30 -13.18
N GLU A 301 11.34 -23.31 -14.40
CA GLU A 301 10.06 -22.69 -14.76
C GLU A 301 8.86 -23.22 -13.96
N ASN A 302 8.88 -24.49 -13.55
CA ASN A 302 7.75 -25.15 -12.89
C ASN A 302 7.62 -24.83 -11.38
N SER A 303 8.69 -24.33 -10.75
CA SER A 303 8.78 -24.07 -9.31
C SER A 303 7.91 -22.91 -8.80
N ARG A 304 7.04 -22.37 -9.65
CA ARG A 304 5.96 -21.43 -9.29
C ARG A 304 4.77 -22.14 -8.63
N SER A 305 4.66 -23.45 -8.83
CA SER A 305 3.52 -24.25 -8.36
C SER A 305 3.45 -24.28 -6.83
N SER A 306 4.60 -24.23 -6.13
CA SER A 306 4.73 -24.07 -4.69
C SER A 306 4.26 -22.68 -4.21
N ASP A 307 4.78 -21.60 -4.81
CA ASP A 307 4.38 -20.22 -4.47
C ASP A 307 2.87 -20.01 -4.60
N ILE A 308 2.27 -20.51 -5.70
CA ILE A 308 0.83 -20.32 -5.95
C ILE A 308 -0.02 -21.18 -5.00
N ARG A 309 0.39 -22.43 -4.72
CA ARG A 309 -0.20 -23.26 -3.66
C ARG A 309 -0.17 -22.51 -2.32
N ASP A 310 0.96 -21.88 -1.99
CA ASP A 310 1.14 -21.20 -0.72
C ASP A 310 0.29 -19.92 -0.61
N MET A 311 0.15 -19.16 -1.71
CA MET A 311 -0.81 -18.05 -1.80
C MET A 311 -2.27 -18.50 -1.62
N ILE A 312 -2.66 -19.66 -2.20
CA ILE A 312 -3.99 -20.24 -2.02
C ILE A 312 -4.23 -20.64 -0.56
N ILE A 313 -3.27 -21.33 0.07
CA ILE A 313 -3.34 -21.72 1.49
C ILE A 313 -3.52 -20.48 2.39
N SER A 314 -2.72 -19.43 2.20
CA SER A 314 -2.86 -18.18 2.96
C SER A 314 -4.22 -17.52 2.76
N SER A 315 -4.77 -17.50 1.53
CA SER A 315 -6.11 -16.96 1.26
C SER A 315 -7.20 -17.73 2.00
N MET A 316 -7.19 -19.07 1.95
CA MET A 316 -8.23 -19.88 2.60
C MET A 316 -8.13 -19.86 4.12
N ILE A 317 -6.92 -19.70 4.69
CA ILE A 317 -6.74 -19.51 6.14
C ILE A 317 -7.32 -18.16 6.57
N ALA A 318 -7.08 -17.09 5.81
CA ALA A 318 -7.68 -15.79 6.07
C ALA A 318 -9.22 -15.83 5.98
N ASP A 319 -9.78 -16.50 4.96
CA ASP A 319 -11.23 -16.71 4.83
C ASP A 319 -11.81 -17.53 6.00
N ARG A 320 -11.12 -18.59 6.46
CA ARG A 320 -11.52 -19.36 7.66
C ARG A 320 -11.49 -18.50 8.91
N MET A 321 -10.42 -17.76 9.17
CA MET A 321 -10.34 -16.88 10.34
C MET A 321 -11.46 -15.83 10.31
N LYS A 322 -11.68 -15.17 9.17
CA LYS A 322 -12.77 -14.21 8.93
C LYS A 322 -14.16 -14.81 9.19
N SER A 323 -14.40 -16.05 8.77
CA SER A 323 -15.68 -16.75 9.02
C SER A 323 -15.91 -17.13 10.49
N LEU A 324 -14.84 -17.24 11.28
CA LEU A 324 -14.86 -17.64 12.70
C LEU A 324 -14.64 -16.45 13.65
N SER A 325 -14.37 -15.25 13.11
CA SER A 325 -14.06 -14.03 13.88
C SER A 325 -15.21 -13.03 13.99
N VAL A 326 -16.41 -13.36 13.49
CA VAL A 326 -17.58 -12.46 13.57
C VAL A 326 -17.91 -12.10 15.04
N ASP A 327 -17.69 -13.03 15.98
CA ASP A 327 -17.83 -12.81 17.43
C ASP A 327 -16.53 -12.31 18.14
N ARG A 328 -15.41 -12.07 17.43
CA ARG A 328 -14.06 -11.96 18.04
C ARG A 328 -13.39 -10.61 17.80
N LYS A 329 -13.38 -9.75 18.83
CA LYS A 329 -12.59 -8.50 18.83
C LYS A 329 -11.10 -8.74 19.13
N GLY A 330 -10.22 -8.13 18.34
CA GLY A 330 -8.82 -7.89 18.67
C GLY A 330 -7.83 -9.05 18.43
N GLY A 331 -6.78 -8.77 17.66
CA GLY A 331 -5.47 -9.47 17.63
C GLY A 331 -5.43 -10.97 17.30
N ASN A 332 -6.57 -11.64 17.12
CA ASN A 332 -6.64 -13.07 16.87
C ASN A 332 -6.44 -13.41 15.39
N SER A 333 -5.42 -14.21 15.06
CA SER A 333 -5.15 -14.64 13.69
C SER A 333 -4.45 -16.00 13.61
N ILE A 334 -4.54 -16.65 12.45
CA ILE A 334 -3.63 -17.71 12.04
C ILE A 334 -2.99 -17.23 10.74
N THR A 335 -1.66 -17.23 10.69
CA THR A 335 -0.89 -16.75 9.55
C THR A 335 -0.03 -17.87 9.03
N TYR A 336 -0.17 -18.21 7.75
CA TYR A 336 0.81 -19.05 7.06
C TYR A 336 1.96 -18.17 6.58
N LEU A 337 3.18 -18.53 7.00
CA LEU A 337 4.43 -17.84 6.70
C LEU A 337 5.30 -18.78 5.83
N PRO A 338 5.02 -18.88 4.52
CA PRO A 338 5.91 -19.56 3.60
C PRO A 338 7.26 -18.83 3.57
N GLN A 339 8.37 -19.57 3.55
CA GLN A 339 9.73 -19.01 3.50
C GLN A 339 10.07 -18.08 4.69
N PHE A 340 9.40 -18.27 5.84
CA PHE A 340 9.52 -17.48 7.08
C PHE A 340 10.95 -17.09 7.47
N LEU A 341 11.92 -17.98 7.24
CA LEU A 341 13.34 -17.73 7.52
C LEU A 341 14.18 -17.87 6.24
N THR A 342 13.76 -17.22 5.16
CA THR A 342 14.55 -17.09 3.92
C THR A 342 16.00 -16.68 4.22
N PRO A 343 17.02 -17.26 3.57
CA PRO A 343 16.99 -18.34 2.57
C PRO A 343 17.12 -19.77 3.14
N SER A 344 16.86 -19.99 4.44
CA SER A 344 17.07 -21.30 5.11
C SER A 344 16.05 -22.41 4.82
N GLN A 345 15.07 -22.15 3.94
CA GLN A 345 13.98 -23.06 3.55
C GLN A 345 12.99 -23.44 4.68
N ILE A 346 13.05 -22.80 5.85
CA ILE A 346 12.06 -23.00 6.92
C ILE A 346 10.82 -22.13 6.65
N SER A 347 9.65 -22.77 6.61
CA SER A 347 8.32 -22.15 6.65
C SER A 347 7.71 -22.34 8.04
N ALA A 348 6.66 -21.58 8.36
CA ALA A 348 5.92 -21.77 9.60
C ALA A 348 4.42 -21.47 9.46
N PHE A 349 3.62 -21.99 10.38
CA PHE A 349 2.37 -21.35 10.77
C PHE A 349 2.59 -20.59 12.07
N SER A 350 2.04 -19.38 12.17
CA SER A 350 1.91 -18.64 13.41
C SER A 350 0.44 -18.60 13.83
N VAL A 351 0.17 -18.91 15.09
CA VAL A 351 -1.16 -18.87 15.71
C VAL A 351 -1.12 -17.80 16.79
N ILE A 352 -1.75 -16.65 16.54
CA ILE A 352 -1.64 -15.42 17.33
C ILE A 352 -2.97 -15.14 18.04
N SER A 353 -2.88 -14.66 19.28
CA SER A 353 -4.00 -14.22 20.11
C SER A 353 -3.64 -13.00 20.95
N SER A 354 -4.64 -12.16 21.24
CA SER A 354 -4.53 -11.02 22.15
C SER A 354 -5.75 -10.98 23.08
N SER A 355 -5.56 -10.54 24.32
CA SER A 355 -6.62 -10.17 25.26
C SER A 355 -6.10 -9.16 26.28
N ASP A 356 -7.01 -8.40 26.89
CA ASP A 356 -6.79 -7.64 28.12
C ASP A 356 -6.43 -8.50 29.33
N SER A 357 -6.60 -9.83 29.28
CA SER A 357 -6.33 -10.76 30.38
C SER A 357 -5.53 -12.00 29.94
N PHE A 358 -4.75 -12.56 30.86
CA PHE A 358 -3.98 -13.78 30.59
C PHE A 358 -4.87 -14.98 30.25
N ASP A 359 -5.96 -15.19 30.99
CA ASP A 359 -6.88 -16.32 30.76
C ASP A 359 -7.65 -16.17 29.43
N GLY A 360 -8.05 -14.94 29.08
CA GLY A 360 -8.67 -14.63 27.78
C GLY A 360 -7.72 -14.88 26.61
N MET A 361 -6.43 -14.52 26.78
CA MET A 361 -5.37 -14.84 25.81
C MET A 361 -5.20 -16.37 25.69
N MET A 362 -5.11 -17.12 26.80
CA MET A 362 -4.94 -18.58 26.76
C MET A 362 -6.15 -19.32 26.18
N SER A 363 -7.40 -18.87 26.43
CA SER A 363 -8.58 -19.44 25.77
C SER A 363 -8.56 -19.16 24.26
N SER A 364 -8.16 -17.94 23.87
CA SER A 364 -8.02 -17.57 22.46
C SER A 364 -6.94 -18.40 21.75
N MET A 365 -5.78 -18.60 22.37
CA MET A 365 -4.69 -19.42 21.84
C MET A 365 -5.15 -20.87 21.64
N LYS A 366 -5.85 -21.44 22.62
CA LYS A 366 -6.45 -22.78 22.56
C LYS A 366 -7.42 -22.90 21.37
N GLU A 367 -8.30 -21.93 21.19
CA GLU A 367 -9.30 -21.95 20.12
C GLU A 367 -8.67 -21.80 18.73
N ASN A 368 -7.77 -20.84 18.55
CA ASN A 368 -7.04 -20.66 17.29
C ASN A 368 -6.15 -21.88 17.00
N PHE A 369 -5.58 -22.53 18.01
CA PHE A 369 -4.87 -23.80 17.88
C PHE A 369 -5.79 -24.95 17.43
N LEU A 370 -7.04 -25.03 17.92
CA LEU A 370 -8.01 -26.02 17.44
C LEU A 370 -8.43 -25.78 15.99
N ILE A 371 -8.52 -24.52 15.54
CA ILE A 371 -8.74 -24.15 14.14
C ILE A 371 -7.53 -24.58 13.28
N TYR A 372 -6.30 -24.33 13.75
CA TYR A 372 -5.08 -24.82 13.09
C TYR A 372 -5.06 -26.36 12.96
N ARG A 373 -5.42 -27.08 14.02
CA ARG A 373 -5.58 -28.55 13.97
C ARG A 373 -6.69 -29.00 13.02
N SER A 374 -7.76 -28.22 12.85
CA SER A 374 -8.84 -28.50 11.89
C SER A 374 -8.31 -28.40 10.45
N ILE A 375 -7.51 -27.38 10.15
CA ILE A 375 -6.83 -27.20 8.87
C ILE A 375 -5.90 -28.38 8.56
N LEU A 376 -5.00 -28.77 9.49
CA LEU A 376 -4.10 -29.90 9.27
C LEU A 376 -4.82 -31.26 9.14
N LYS A 377 -5.91 -31.47 9.88
CA LYS A 377 -6.59 -32.78 9.96
C LYS A 377 -7.63 -33.00 8.85
N PHE A 378 -8.36 -31.95 8.46
CA PHE A 378 -9.47 -32.05 7.51
C PHE A 378 -9.20 -31.35 6.18
N GLY A 379 -8.11 -30.57 6.08
CA GLY A 379 -7.77 -29.83 4.87
C GLY A 379 -8.82 -28.79 4.49
N PHE A 380 -8.92 -28.52 3.19
CA PHE A 380 -9.88 -27.62 2.55
C PHE A 380 -10.76 -28.37 1.54
N SER A 381 -11.97 -27.88 1.28
CA SER A 381 -12.83 -28.37 0.19
C SER A 381 -12.34 -27.86 -1.18
N GLU A 382 -12.83 -28.46 -2.27
CA GLU A 382 -12.58 -27.93 -3.61
C GLU A 382 -13.23 -26.56 -3.80
N ASP A 383 -14.36 -26.27 -3.15
CA ASP A 383 -15.03 -24.97 -3.23
C ASP A 383 -14.24 -23.85 -2.52
N GLU A 384 -13.61 -24.15 -1.38
CA GLU A 384 -12.67 -23.22 -0.71
C GLU A 384 -11.47 -22.92 -1.61
N VAL A 385 -10.94 -23.96 -2.28
CA VAL A 385 -9.81 -23.85 -3.22
C VAL A 385 -10.20 -23.07 -4.48
N GLU A 386 -11.38 -23.28 -5.06
CA GLU A 386 -11.85 -22.52 -6.23
C GLU A 386 -12.21 -21.06 -5.89
N ASN A 387 -12.69 -20.76 -4.68
CA ASN A 387 -12.86 -19.37 -4.23
C ASN A 387 -11.49 -18.66 -4.17
N ALA A 388 -10.50 -19.28 -3.51
CA ALA A 388 -9.14 -18.73 -3.43
C ALA A 388 -8.46 -18.63 -4.82
N LYS A 389 -8.62 -19.63 -5.70
CA LYS A 389 -8.17 -19.57 -7.09
C LYS A 389 -8.84 -18.44 -7.85
N SER A 390 -10.14 -18.19 -7.63
CA SER A 390 -10.87 -17.08 -8.25
C SER A 390 -10.34 -15.73 -7.78
N LYS A 391 -10.05 -15.55 -6.48
CA LYS A 391 -9.43 -14.34 -5.91
C LYS A 391 -8.03 -14.06 -6.49
N LEU A 392 -7.20 -15.09 -6.69
CA LEU A 392 -5.88 -14.94 -7.34
C LEU A 392 -5.97 -14.69 -8.84
N ARG A 393 -6.82 -15.45 -9.56
CA ARG A 393 -7.12 -15.24 -10.99
C ARG A 393 -7.56 -13.81 -11.23
N TYR A 394 -8.46 -13.31 -10.39
CA TYR A 394 -8.93 -11.93 -10.38
C TYR A 394 -7.78 -10.93 -10.19
N THR A 395 -6.95 -11.10 -9.16
CA THR A 395 -5.83 -10.19 -8.84
C THR A 395 -4.85 -10.10 -10.02
N TRP A 396 -4.46 -11.23 -10.61
CA TRP A 396 -3.51 -11.24 -11.71
C TRP A 396 -4.09 -10.89 -13.09
N THR A 397 -5.41 -10.85 -13.27
CA THR A 397 -6.04 -10.41 -14.53
C THR A 397 -6.60 -8.98 -14.45
N SER A 398 -6.62 -8.39 -13.26
CA SER A 398 -6.96 -6.98 -13.03
C SER A 398 -5.74 -6.06 -13.04
N GLN A 399 -4.56 -6.57 -12.68
CA GLN A 399 -3.31 -5.82 -12.61
C GLN A 399 -2.47 -6.02 -13.88
N SER A 400 -2.10 -4.93 -14.56
CA SER A 400 -1.04 -4.95 -15.57
C SER A 400 0.32 -5.14 -14.92
N ILE A 401 1.15 -6.03 -15.46
CA ILE A 401 2.57 -6.15 -15.07
C ILE A 401 3.26 -4.81 -15.25
N SER A 402 3.89 -4.30 -14.20
CA SER A 402 4.60 -3.02 -14.23
C SER A 402 6.06 -3.18 -14.69
N ASN A 403 6.70 -2.10 -15.13
CA ASN A 403 8.15 -2.10 -15.35
C ASN A 403 8.93 -2.41 -14.05
N GLU A 404 8.34 -2.14 -12.87
CA GLU A 404 8.86 -2.54 -11.56
C GLU A 404 8.83 -4.06 -11.36
N ASP A 405 7.73 -4.74 -11.70
CA ASP A 405 7.63 -6.20 -11.61
C ASP A 405 8.66 -6.92 -12.48
N VAL A 406 8.87 -6.41 -13.71
CA VAL A 406 9.90 -6.92 -14.62
C VAL A 406 11.30 -6.68 -14.05
N THR A 407 11.58 -5.46 -13.57
CA THR A 407 12.88 -5.10 -12.98
C THR A 407 13.18 -5.96 -11.74
N ARG A 408 12.18 -6.21 -10.88
CA ARG A 408 12.28 -7.06 -9.71
C ARG A 408 12.58 -8.52 -10.07
N ASN A 409 11.85 -9.09 -11.05
CA ASN A 409 12.10 -10.46 -11.50
C ASN A 409 13.53 -10.65 -12.04
N ILE A 410 14.03 -9.68 -12.81
CA ILE A 410 15.41 -9.65 -13.31
C ILE A 410 16.42 -9.49 -12.15
N SER A 411 16.11 -8.69 -11.14
CA SER A 411 16.98 -8.47 -9.98
C SER A 411 17.13 -9.74 -9.14
N ASP A 412 16.01 -10.42 -8.86
CA ASP A 412 15.98 -11.71 -8.17
C ASP A 412 16.70 -12.79 -8.99
N HIS A 413 16.52 -12.79 -10.32
CA HIS A 413 17.24 -13.68 -11.24
C HIS A 413 18.76 -13.49 -11.15
N PHE A 414 19.23 -12.25 -11.26
CA PHE A 414 20.66 -11.93 -11.26
C PHE A 414 21.34 -12.19 -9.91
N ALA A 415 20.71 -11.78 -8.81
CA ALA A 415 21.34 -11.76 -7.48
C ALA A 415 21.04 -13.00 -6.62
N LEU A 416 19.90 -13.65 -6.83
CA LEU A 416 19.46 -14.83 -6.07
C LEU A 416 19.50 -16.12 -6.91
N GLY A 417 19.63 -16.00 -8.24
CA GLY A 417 19.66 -17.12 -9.17
C GLY A 417 18.29 -17.64 -9.60
N SER A 418 17.21 -16.87 -9.39
CA SER A 418 15.85 -17.31 -9.77
C SER A 418 15.64 -17.34 -11.29
N TRP A 419 14.56 -17.98 -11.73
CA TRP A 419 14.17 -18.14 -13.12
C TRP A 419 13.67 -16.80 -13.68
N LEU A 420 14.19 -16.43 -14.85
CA LEU A 420 13.79 -15.22 -15.55
C LEU A 420 12.44 -15.45 -16.26
N ASP A 421 11.45 -14.67 -15.87
CA ASP A 421 10.06 -14.84 -16.32
C ASP A 421 9.69 -13.85 -17.41
N GLU A 422 9.57 -14.34 -18.64
CA GLU A 422 9.19 -13.51 -19.78
C GLU A 422 7.87 -12.75 -19.56
N PRO A 423 7.89 -11.40 -19.47
CA PRO A 423 6.75 -10.61 -19.00
C PRO A 423 5.46 -10.85 -19.78
N ASN A 424 5.57 -10.92 -21.10
CA ASN A 424 4.44 -11.13 -22.01
C ASN A 424 3.80 -12.53 -21.87
N SER A 425 4.47 -13.48 -21.20
CA SER A 425 3.95 -14.83 -20.91
C SER A 425 3.47 -15.01 -19.46
N LEU A 426 3.82 -14.08 -18.57
CA LEU A 426 3.76 -14.22 -17.11
C LEU A 426 2.35 -14.52 -16.59
N HIS A 427 1.33 -13.80 -17.08
CA HIS A 427 -0.07 -14.07 -16.72
C HIS A 427 -0.49 -15.48 -17.16
N THR A 428 -0.23 -15.87 -18.41
CA THR A 428 -0.61 -17.16 -18.97
C THR A 428 0.04 -18.32 -18.21
N LYS A 429 1.33 -18.20 -17.86
CA LYS A 429 2.05 -19.19 -17.04
C LYS A 429 1.45 -19.29 -15.64
N ARG A 430 1.25 -18.17 -14.94
CA ARG A 430 0.58 -18.14 -13.62
C ARG A 430 -0.80 -18.79 -13.65
N LEU A 431 -1.61 -18.49 -14.67
CA LEU A 431 -2.97 -19.04 -14.83
C LEU A 431 -2.98 -20.55 -15.14
N LYS A 432 -1.95 -21.07 -15.81
CA LYS A 432 -1.77 -22.53 -16.00
C LYS A 432 -1.54 -23.21 -14.65
N HIS A 433 -0.47 -22.83 -13.93
CA HIS A 433 -0.15 -23.42 -12.61
C HIS A 433 -1.30 -23.27 -11.60
N LEU A 434 -2.06 -22.17 -11.67
CA LEU A 434 -3.25 -21.95 -10.85
C LEU A 434 -4.36 -22.98 -11.13
N ASN A 435 -4.56 -23.37 -12.40
CA ASN A 435 -5.55 -24.37 -12.77
C ASN A 435 -5.11 -25.78 -12.32
N ASP A 436 -3.80 -26.07 -12.37
CA ASP A 436 -3.22 -27.38 -12.01
C ASP A 436 -3.34 -27.71 -10.50
N ILE A 437 -3.65 -26.73 -9.65
CA ILE A 437 -3.80 -26.90 -8.19
C ILE A 437 -5.24 -27.29 -7.82
N SER A 438 -5.37 -28.30 -6.95
CA SER A 438 -6.64 -28.84 -6.43
C SER A 438 -6.60 -29.03 -4.92
N SER A 439 -7.76 -29.24 -4.28
CA SER A 439 -7.81 -29.55 -2.84
C SER A 439 -7.05 -30.83 -2.49
N THR A 440 -7.02 -31.83 -3.38
CA THR A 440 -6.29 -33.08 -3.13
C THR A 440 -4.78 -32.83 -3.00
N GLY A 441 -4.21 -31.98 -3.86
CA GLY A 441 -2.78 -31.61 -3.78
C GLY A 441 -2.45 -30.78 -2.53
N ILE A 442 -3.30 -29.80 -2.20
CA ILE A 442 -3.14 -28.96 -1.00
C ILE A 442 -3.27 -29.81 0.27
N ASN A 443 -4.26 -30.69 0.35
CA ASN A 443 -4.52 -31.50 1.54
C ASN A 443 -3.43 -32.57 1.75
N ALA A 444 -2.83 -33.10 0.67
CA ALA A 444 -1.66 -33.96 0.77
C ALA A 444 -0.42 -33.21 1.30
N TYR A 445 -0.21 -31.95 0.87
CA TYR A 445 0.85 -31.08 1.40
C TYR A 445 0.65 -30.78 2.89
N LEU A 446 -0.56 -30.39 3.30
CA LEU A 446 -0.92 -30.11 4.70
C LEU A 446 -0.77 -31.34 5.60
N ALA A 447 -1.13 -32.53 5.11
CA ALA A 447 -0.90 -33.78 5.82
C ALA A 447 0.61 -34.08 6.00
N GLY A 448 1.41 -33.85 4.96
CA GLY A 448 2.88 -34.05 4.99
C GLY A 448 3.63 -33.15 5.97
N ILE A 449 3.06 -32.00 6.36
CA ILE A 449 3.65 -31.07 7.34
C ILE A 449 2.96 -31.14 8.71
N SER A 450 2.05 -32.09 8.93
CA SER A 450 1.26 -32.20 10.16
C SER A 450 2.10 -32.48 11.42
N GLU A 451 3.27 -33.12 11.28
CA GLU A 451 4.21 -33.35 12.39
C GLU A 451 4.79 -32.07 13.01
N SER A 452 4.69 -30.92 12.32
CA SER A 452 5.07 -29.60 12.85
C SER A 452 4.41 -29.27 14.19
N ILE A 453 3.22 -29.83 14.45
CA ILE A 453 2.49 -29.73 15.73
C ILE A 453 3.30 -30.27 16.93
N SER A 454 4.24 -31.20 16.71
CA SER A 454 5.11 -31.72 17.78
C SER A 454 6.24 -30.77 18.17
N ARG A 455 6.43 -29.68 17.41
CA ARG A 455 7.60 -28.79 17.49
C ARG A 455 7.27 -27.32 17.80
N PRO A 456 6.29 -27.00 18.68
CA PRO A 456 5.90 -25.61 18.93
C PRO A 456 7.05 -24.77 19.51
N THR A 457 7.12 -23.52 19.05
CA THR A 457 7.79 -22.42 19.74
C THR A 457 6.68 -21.52 20.29
N VAL A 458 6.50 -21.51 21.61
CA VAL A 458 5.48 -20.69 22.26
C VAL A 458 6.09 -19.36 22.69
N VAL A 459 5.36 -18.29 22.43
CA VAL A 459 5.75 -16.90 22.65
C VAL A 459 4.66 -16.23 23.48
N ILE A 460 5.03 -15.49 24.53
CA ILE A 460 4.08 -14.72 25.35
C ILE A 460 4.65 -13.31 25.59
N ALA A 461 3.87 -12.29 25.26
CA ALA A 461 4.15 -10.91 25.63
C ALA A 461 3.20 -10.46 26.77
N LYS A 462 3.75 -9.91 27.86
CA LYS A 462 2.99 -9.53 29.06
C LYS A 462 2.97 -8.02 29.30
N PRO A 463 1.86 -7.41 29.77
CA PRO A 463 1.80 -5.98 30.07
C PRO A 463 2.86 -5.53 31.10
N LEU A 464 3.55 -4.42 30.81
CA LEU A 464 4.60 -3.80 31.64
C LEU A 464 4.16 -3.28 33.04
N LYS A 465 2.98 -3.67 33.54
CA LYS A 465 2.35 -3.10 34.74
C LYS A 465 1.94 -4.11 35.81
N GLU A 466 1.98 -5.41 35.54
CA GLU A 466 1.47 -6.43 36.47
C GLU A 466 2.60 -7.25 37.11
N ASP A 467 2.82 -7.02 38.40
CA ASP A 467 3.60 -7.91 39.25
C ASP A 467 2.76 -9.13 39.66
N GLY A 468 3.27 -10.35 39.42
CA GLY A 468 2.96 -11.47 40.32
C GLY A 468 2.12 -12.64 39.81
N ASN A 469 1.99 -12.90 38.50
CA ASN A 469 1.46 -14.18 38.00
C ASN A 469 2.44 -14.88 37.03
N TYR A 470 3.34 -15.67 37.60
CA TYR A 470 4.36 -16.44 36.88
C TYR A 470 3.84 -17.82 36.51
N ILE A 471 3.17 -17.95 35.37
CA ILE A 471 3.01 -19.25 34.73
C ILE A 471 4.36 -19.73 34.20
N THR A 472 4.76 -20.96 34.50
CA THR A 472 6.05 -21.50 34.04
C THR A 472 5.95 -22.08 32.63
N LYS A 473 7.11 -22.26 31.98
CA LYS A 473 7.22 -22.97 30.70
C LYS A 473 6.53 -24.34 30.74
N GLU A 474 6.69 -25.06 31.84
CA GLU A 474 6.15 -26.41 32.06
C GLU A 474 4.62 -26.36 32.19
N GLN A 475 4.06 -25.34 32.83
CA GLN A 475 2.61 -25.14 32.94
C GLN A 475 1.99 -24.77 31.58
N ILE A 476 2.62 -23.87 30.82
CA ILE A 476 2.23 -23.54 29.44
C ILE A 476 2.22 -24.81 28.57
N PHE A 477 3.27 -25.63 28.67
CA PHE A 477 3.35 -26.86 27.89
C PHE A 477 2.39 -27.96 28.37
N ALA A 478 2.08 -28.05 29.66
CA ALA A 478 1.04 -28.94 30.16
C ALA A 478 -0.37 -28.54 29.67
N MET A 479 -0.65 -27.24 29.57
CA MET A 479 -1.89 -26.75 28.94
C MET A 479 -1.93 -27.10 27.45
N TYR A 480 -0.82 -26.85 26.72
CA TYR A 480 -0.68 -27.20 25.31
C TYR A 480 -0.90 -28.70 25.04
N ASP A 481 -0.28 -29.57 25.85
CA ASP A 481 -0.45 -31.02 25.74
C ASP A 481 -1.92 -31.43 25.96
N GLY A 482 -2.58 -30.84 26.96
CA GLY A 482 -4.02 -31.01 27.18
C GLY A 482 -4.91 -30.48 26.03
N TRP A 483 -4.37 -29.68 25.10
CA TRP A 483 -5.09 -29.27 23.88
C TRP A 483 -4.91 -30.25 22.71
N LEU A 484 -3.91 -31.14 22.76
CA LEU A 484 -3.71 -32.21 21.76
C LEU A 484 -4.78 -33.31 21.88
N ASP A 485 -5.23 -33.62 23.09
CA ASP A 485 -6.25 -34.64 23.34
C ASP A 485 -7.67 -34.18 22.96
N ILE A 486 -7.89 -32.87 22.76
CA ILE A 486 -9.21 -32.33 22.40
C ILE A 486 -9.64 -32.84 21.02
N ALA A 487 -10.88 -33.33 20.93
CA ALA A 487 -11.52 -33.72 19.68
C ALA A 487 -11.80 -32.49 18.80
N VAL A 488 -11.07 -32.39 17.68
CA VAL A 488 -11.16 -31.28 16.74
C VAL A 488 -12.45 -31.36 15.91
N PRO A 489 -13.34 -30.34 15.93
CA PRO A 489 -14.54 -30.32 15.11
C PRO A 489 -14.21 -30.03 13.63
N ARG A 490 -15.05 -30.52 12.71
CA ARG A 490 -14.93 -30.18 11.28
C ARG A 490 -15.55 -28.80 11.04
N SER A 491 -14.74 -27.75 11.07
CA SER A 491 -15.12 -26.40 10.67
C SER A 491 -15.31 -26.32 9.14
N ALA A 492 -16.52 -26.61 8.66
CA ALA A 492 -16.88 -26.45 7.27
C ALA A 492 -17.40 -25.03 7.03
N ILE A 493 -16.69 -24.23 6.22
CA ILE A 493 -17.32 -23.08 5.55
C ILE A 493 -18.38 -23.65 4.60
N ILE A 494 -19.56 -23.05 4.57
CA ILE A 494 -20.52 -23.21 3.49
C ILE A 494 -20.31 -22.00 2.56
N PRO A 495 -19.75 -22.17 1.35
CA PRO A 495 -19.62 -21.05 0.41
C PRO A 495 -21.02 -20.61 -0.03
N GLU A 496 -21.35 -19.33 0.15
CA GLU A 496 -22.59 -18.79 -0.41
C GLU A 496 -22.49 -18.68 -1.93
N ASN A 497 -23.59 -18.93 -2.63
CA ASN A 497 -23.62 -18.97 -4.08
C ASN A 497 -23.55 -17.55 -4.68
N THR A 498 -22.33 -17.08 -4.98
CA THR A 498 -22.05 -15.77 -5.59
C THR A 498 -22.78 -15.54 -6.91
N THR A 499 -23.09 -16.60 -7.67
CA THR A 499 -23.85 -16.51 -8.93
C THR A 499 -25.31 -16.14 -8.70
N LYS A 500 -25.97 -16.72 -7.68
CA LYS A 500 -27.34 -16.32 -7.30
C LYS A 500 -27.35 -14.88 -6.78
N ILE A 501 -26.40 -14.57 -5.89
CA ILE A 501 -26.17 -13.25 -5.30
C ILE A 501 -26.05 -12.16 -6.37
N LEU A 502 -25.27 -12.41 -7.43
CA LEU A 502 -25.13 -11.49 -8.56
C LEU A 502 -26.46 -11.26 -9.29
N ALA A 503 -27.22 -12.32 -9.55
CA ALA A 503 -28.50 -12.24 -10.25
C ALA A 503 -29.56 -11.47 -9.43
N ASP A 504 -29.57 -11.62 -8.12
CA ASP A 504 -30.42 -10.87 -7.21
C ASP A 504 -30.06 -9.37 -7.25
N LEU A 505 -28.76 -9.00 -7.14
CA LEU A 505 -28.31 -7.60 -7.25
C LEU A 505 -28.58 -6.99 -8.63
N GLU A 506 -28.35 -7.73 -9.71
CA GLU A 506 -28.67 -7.29 -11.07
C GLU A 506 -30.17 -6.99 -11.24
N THR A 507 -31.03 -7.74 -10.54
CA THR A 507 -32.48 -7.56 -10.57
C THR A 507 -32.89 -6.30 -9.82
N VAL A 508 -32.31 -6.05 -8.65
CA VAL A 508 -32.47 -4.78 -7.92
C VAL A 508 -31.99 -3.59 -8.77
N GLY A 509 -30.81 -3.69 -9.40
CA GLY A 509 -30.27 -2.64 -10.26
C GLY A 509 -31.11 -2.34 -11.51
N LYS A 510 -31.83 -3.33 -12.05
CA LYS A 510 -32.80 -3.13 -13.15
C LYS A 510 -34.04 -2.37 -12.70
N LEU A 511 -34.57 -2.67 -11.50
CA LEU A 511 -35.76 -2.00 -10.96
C LEU A 511 -35.48 -0.53 -10.60
N ALA A 512 -34.29 -0.25 -10.07
CA ALA A 512 -33.83 1.09 -9.70
C ALA A 512 -33.50 2.03 -10.89
N ALA A 513 -33.75 1.63 -12.15
CA ALA A 513 -33.39 2.39 -13.35
C ALA A 513 -34.56 3.18 -14.00
N SER A 514 -35.71 3.29 -13.32
CA SER A 514 -36.95 3.80 -13.95
C SER A 514 -36.90 5.32 -14.29
N PRO A 515 -37.37 5.76 -15.48
CA PRO A 515 -37.24 7.16 -15.88
C PRO A 515 -38.17 8.14 -15.13
N ALA A 516 -37.57 9.15 -14.50
CA ALA A 516 -38.27 10.33 -13.98
C ALA A 516 -37.89 11.58 -14.79
N GLN A 517 -38.86 12.43 -15.15
CA GLN A 517 -38.62 13.69 -15.87
C GLN A 517 -37.74 14.66 -15.07
N ALA A 518 -37.01 15.55 -15.77
CA ALA A 518 -36.00 16.41 -15.16
C ALA A 518 -35.96 17.82 -15.77
N GLY A 519 -35.57 18.81 -14.97
CA GLY A 519 -35.11 20.10 -15.46
C GLY A 519 -33.61 20.07 -15.75
N ARG A 520 -33.18 20.67 -16.87
CA ARG A 520 -31.78 20.65 -17.33
C ARG A 520 -31.13 22.02 -17.22
N ILE A 521 -29.94 22.09 -16.64
CA ILE A 521 -29.05 23.26 -16.70
C ILE A 521 -27.68 22.77 -17.18
N LYS A 522 -27.23 23.24 -18.35
CA LYS A 522 -25.90 22.93 -18.89
C LYS A 522 -24.88 23.94 -18.37
N VAL A 523 -23.79 23.46 -17.77
CA VAL A 523 -22.80 24.30 -17.05
C VAL A 523 -21.41 24.29 -17.72
N GLY A 524 -21.17 23.39 -18.66
CA GLY A 524 -19.95 23.40 -19.48
C GLY A 524 -20.06 22.54 -20.74
N ALA A 525 -18.93 22.31 -21.41
CA ALA A 525 -18.87 21.42 -22.56
C ALA A 525 -19.09 19.94 -22.17
N SER A 526 -18.47 19.50 -21.06
CA SER A 526 -18.44 18.13 -20.55
C SER A 526 -19.21 17.91 -19.23
N THR A 527 -19.90 18.94 -18.71
CA THR A 527 -20.60 18.89 -17.40
C THR A 527 -22.02 19.43 -17.50
N SER A 528 -22.97 18.71 -16.90
CA SER A 528 -24.37 19.16 -16.73
C SER A 528 -24.84 19.03 -15.29
N ILE A 529 -25.77 19.91 -14.92
CA ILE A 529 -26.55 19.80 -13.68
C ILE A 529 -27.99 19.41 -14.06
N ILE A 530 -28.49 18.36 -13.42
CA ILE A 530 -29.84 17.85 -13.62
C ILE A 530 -30.53 17.91 -12.25
N THR A 531 -31.59 18.71 -12.17
CA THR A 531 -32.37 18.89 -10.93
C THR A 531 -33.72 18.22 -11.10
N LYS A 532 -34.10 17.39 -10.12
CA LYS A 532 -35.35 16.63 -10.14
C LYS A 532 -36.31 17.06 -9.02
N PRO A 533 -37.61 16.70 -9.12
CA PRO A 533 -38.53 16.78 -8.00
C PRO A 533 -37.95 16.15 -6.73
N HIS A 534 -38.47 16.55 -5.57
CA HIS A 534 -37.99 16.18 -4.22
C HIS A 534 -36.62 16.75 -3.80
N GLY A 535 -35.86 17.40 -4.70
CA GLY A 535 -34.67 18.19 -4.33
C GLY A 535 -33.33 17.57 -4.70
N LEU A 536 -33.33 16.34 -5.21
CA LEU A 536 -32.14 15.65 -5.73
C LEU A 536 -31.50 16.48 -6.87
N ARG A 537 -30.23 16.88 -6.67
CA ARG A 537 -29.37 17.50 -7.69
C ARG A 537 -28.30 16.50 -8.11
N ILE A 538 -28.30 16.14 -9.39
CA ILE A 538 -27.29 15.28 -10.02
C ILE A 538 -26.32 16.16 -10.80
N ILE A 539 -25.06 16.17 -10.40
CA ILE A 539 -23.95 16.81 -11.12
C ILE A 539 -23.21 15.70 -11.86
N SER A 540 -23.26 15.74 -13.20
CA SER A 540 -22.70 14.70 -14.05
C SER A 540 -21.62 15.26 -14.98
N ALA A 541 -20.45 14.62 -14.99
CA ALA A 541 -19.32 14.94 -15.84
C ALA A 541 -18.91 13.72 -16.67
N ARG A 542 -18.70 13.90 -17.97
CA ARG A 542 -18.21 12.81 -18.83
C ARG A 542 -16.69 12.78 -18.81
N GLU A 543 -16.12 11.64 -18.40
CA GLU A 543 -14.68 11.40 -18.35
C GLU A 543 -14.36 9.94 -18.67
N LYS A 544 -13.27 9.68 -19.42
CA LYS A 544 -12.80 8.32 -19.75
C LYS A 544 -11.92 7.73 -18.65
N SER A 545 -12.45 7.67 -17.43
CA SER A 545 -11.76 7.03 -16.31
C SER A 545 -11.77 5.49 -16.49
N MET A 546 -10.61 4.85 -16.41
CA MET A 546 -10.45 3.39 -16.43
C MET A 546 -9.89 2.86 -15.11
N LEU A 547 -10.26 1.64 -14.73
CA LEU A 547 -9.69 0.92 -13.59
C LEU A 547 -9.63 -0.58 -13.91
N PHE A 548 -8.49 -1.20 -13.66
CA PHE A 548 -8.26 -2.64 -13.90
C PHE A 548 -8.57 -3.12 -15.35
N GLY A 549 -8.45 -2.22 -16.34
CA GLY A 549 -8.73 -2.50 -17.75
C GLY A 549 -10.21 -2.44 -18.16
N ASP A 550 -11.13 -2.05 -17.25
CA ASP A 550 -12.51 -1.71 -17.59
C ASP A 550 -12.72 -0.18 -17.45
N GLN A 551 -13.71 0.39 -18.15
CA GLN A 551 -14.18 1.74 -17.86
C GLN A 551 -14.96 1.73 -16.54
N ILE A 552 -14.94 2.84 -15.79
CA ILE A 552 -15.64 2.96 -14.50
C ILE A 552 -16.63 4.13 -14.44
N VAL A 553 -17.73 3.89 -13.74
CA VAL A 553 -18.57 4.93 -13.14
C VAL A 553 -18.10 5.18 -11.71
N MET A 554 -17.87 6.45 -11.38
CA MET A 554 -17.74 6.91 -9.99
C MET A 554 -19.01 7.64 -9.59
N ILE A 555 -19.61 7.27 -8.45
CA ILE A 555 -20.80 7.92 -7.88
C ILE A 555 -20.44 8.38 -6.46
N ASN A 556 -20.85 9.58 -6.09
CA ASN A 556 -20.76 10.03 -4.70
C ASN A 556 -21.98 10.86 -4.30
N ALA A 557 -22.63 10.48 -3.21
CA ALA A 557 -23.76 11.19 -2.63
C ALA A 557 -23.31 11.87 -1.33
N VAL A 558 -23.33 13.21 -1.30
CA VAL A 558 -22.91 14.01 -0.15
C VAL A 558 -24.10 14.23 0.78
N ILE A 559 -24.09 13.53 1.91
CA ILE A 559 -25.18 13.49 2.88
C ILE A 559 -24.96 14.58 3.95
N PRO A 560 -25.91 15.52 4.15
CA PRO A 560 -25.77 16.63 5.10
C PRO A 560 -26.10 16.21 6.55
N ARG A 561 -25.54 15.08 7.00
CA ARG A 561 -25.55 14.63 8.41
C ARG A 561 -24.22 13.98 8.77
N GLY A 562 -23.72 14.20 9.98
CA GLY A 562 -22.50 13.57 10.52
C GLY A 562 -22.58 13.29 12.02
N THR A 563 -21.43 13.09 12.68
CA THR A 563 -21.37 12.62 14.09
C THR A 563 -22.04 13.55 15.11
N ALA A 564 -22.23 14.83 14.80
CA ALA A 564 -22.90 15.79 15.68
C ALA A 564 -24.41 15.93 15.40
N ASP A 565 -24.92 15.28 14.35
CA ASP A 565 -26.36 15.22 14.03
C ASP A 565 -26.99 13.88 14.46
N LEU A 566 -26.29 13.06 15.25
CA LEU A 566 -26.76 11.76 15.75
C LEU A 566 -27.29 11.89 17.19
N GLU A 567 -28.23 11.02 17.59
CA GLU A 567 -28.74 11.01 18.97
C GLU A 567 -27.68 10.56 20.00
N GLU A 568 -26.62 9.88 19.56
CA GLU A 568 -25.57 9.36 20.41
C GLU A 568 -24.18 9.89 20.01
N ASN A 569 -23.35 10.18 21.01
CA ASN A 569 -21.97 10.59 20.77
C ASN A 569 -21.13 9.45 20.19
N TRP A 570 -20.54 9.68 19.02
CA TRP A 570 -19.65 8.75 18.33
C TRP A 570 -18.26 9.35 18.11
N ASN A 571 -17.22 8.53 18.31
CA ASN A 571 -15.93 8.78 17.66
C ASN A 571 -16.09 8.48 16.16
N LEU A 572 -15.57 9.37 15.32
CA LEU A 572 -15.59 9.28 13.86
C LEU A 572 -14.92 8.00 13.33
N GLU A 573 -13.84 7.56 13.96
CA GLU A 573 -13.10 6.35 13.54
C GLU A 573 -13.91 5.09 13.85
N ASN A 574 -14.31 4.90 15.11
CA ASN A 574 -15.14 3.77 15.56
C ASN A 574 -16.47 3.63 14.79
N LEU A 575 -17.12 4.76 14.45
CA LEU A 575 -18.35 4.73 13.66
C LEU A 575 -18.09 4.30 12.21
N ASN A 576 -17.01 4.78 11.58
CA ASN A 576 -16.65 4.34 10.23
C ASN A 576 -16.21 2.87 10.18
N GLU A 577 -15.51 2.39 11.22
CA GLU A 577 -15.17 0.97 11.40
C GLU A 577 -16.45 0.13 11.46
N SER A 578 -17.38 0.46 12.36
CA SER A 578 -18.63 -0.31 12.52
C SER A 578 -19.55 -0.23 11.29
N LEU A 579 -19.58 0.91 10.58
CA LEU A 579 -20.28 1.05 9.30
C LEU A 579 -19.67 0.18 8.18
N GLY A 580 -18.38 -0.17 8.27
CA GLY A 580 -17.65 -1.00 7.31
C GLY A 580 -17.91 -2.52 7.42
N ASP A 581 -18.57 -2.97 8.49
CA ASP A 581 -18.89 -4.38 8.72
C ASP A 581 -20.36 -4.75 8.45
N GLY A 582 -21.17 -3.79 8.01
CA GLY A 582 -22.57 -4.05 7.70
C GLY A 582 -22.79 -5.01 6.52
N TYR A 583 -23.84 -5.82 6.64
CA TYR A 583 -24.22 -6.89 5.71
C TYR A 583 -25.69 -6.74 5.25
N PHE A 584 -26.28 -7.69 4.52
CA PHE A 584 -27.68 -7.62 4.08
C PHE A 584 -28.46 -8.90 4.42
N ASP A 585 -29.80 -8.82 4.52
CA ASP A 585 -30.67 -10.01 4.70
C ASP A 585 -30.52 -11.08 3.58
N ILE A 586 -29.89 -10.71 2.47
CA ILE A 586 -29.59 -11.57 1.31
C ILE A 586 -28.09 -11.88 1.12
N LEU A 587 -27.18 -11.33 1.95
CA LEU A 587 -25.71 -11.43 1.82
C LEU A 587 -25.03 -11.38 3.18
N SER A 588 -24.26 -12.40 3.57
CA SER A 588 -23.35 -12.25 4.73
C SER A 588 -22.21 -11.26 4.45
N ALA A 589 -21.63 -10.68 5.51
CA ALA A 589 -20.50 -9.75 5.40
C ALA A 589 -19.31 -10.36 4.63
N SER A 590 -19.11 -11.67 4.74
CA SER A 590 -18.15 -12.46 3.97
C SER A 590 -18.41 -12.37 2.46
N SER A 591 -19.60 -12.78 2.02
CA SER A 591 -19.98 -12.90 0.61
C SER A 591 -20.13 -11.56 -0.08
N LEU A 592 -20.61 -10.55 0.65
CA LEU A 592 -20.65 -9.17 0.18
C LEU A 592 -19.24 -8.69 -0.17
N LYS A 593 -18.27 -8.87 0.75
CA LYS A 593 -16.87 -8.45 0.56
C LYS A 593 -16.18 -9.27 -0.56
N ASP A 594 -16.51 -10.55 -0.72
CA ASP A 594 -15.99 -11.39 -1.81
C ASP A 594 -16.57 -10.99 -3.19
N LEU A 595 -17.88 -10.72 -3.30
CA LEU A 595 -18.52 -10.26 -4.55
C LEU A 595 -18.05 -8.85 -4.96
N ILE A 596 -17.91 -7.94 -3.99
CA ILE A 596 -17.32 -6.61 -4.15
C ILE A 596 -15.95 -6.72 -4.84
N SER A 597 -15.13 -7.68 -4.41
CA SER A 597 -13.83 -7.98 -5.00
C SER A 597 -13.96 -8.57 -6.42
N GLU A 598 -14.68 -9.68 -6.57
CA GLU A 598 -14.85 -10.41 -7.85
C GLU A 598 -15.34 -9.50 -9.00
N ARG A 599 -16.28 -8.59 -8.68
CA ARG A 599 -16.94 -7.71 -9.64
C ARG A 599 -16.34 -6.30 -9.69
N ARG A 600 -15.29 -6.03 -8.91
CA ARG A 600 -14.66 -4.71 -8.71
C ARG A 600 -15.64 -3.60 -8.32
N ILE A 601 -16.80 -3.98 -7.78
CA ILE A 601 -17.83 -3.07 -7.28
C ILE A 601 -17.37 -2.57 -5.93
N MET A 602 -16.85 -1.36 -5.85
CA MET A 602 -16.64 -0.71 -4.55
C MET A 602 -17.90 0.11 -4.23
N VAL A 603 -18.55 -0.15 -3.09
CA VAL A 603 -19.61 0.68 -2.52
C VAL A 603 -19.36 0.82 -1.03
N SER A 604 -19.40 2.04 -0.49
CA SER A 604 -19.25 2.31 0.94
C SER A 604 -20.12 3.47 1.39
N ILE A 605 -20.43 3.50 2.68
CA ILE A 605 -20.89 4.69 3.40
C ILE A 605 -19.82 5.07 4.42
N SER A 606 -19.64 6.37 4.66
CA SER A 606 -18.66 6.87 5.64
C SER A 606 -19.11 8.21 6.19
N VAL A 607 -18.92 8.43 7.50
CA VAL A 607 -19.04 9.75 8.10
C VAL A 607 -17.73 10.49 7.90
N THR A 608 -17.80 11.73 7.42
CA THR A 608 -16.63 12.52 6.99
C THR A 608 -16.38 13.77 7.85
N GLY A 609 -17.18 13.97 8.89
CA GLY A 609 -17.06 15.07 9.85
C GLY A 609 -18.33 15.25 10.69
N PRO A 610 -18.41 16.32 11.51
CA PRO A 610 -19.54 16.56 12.41
C PRO A 610 -20.91 16.67 11.73
N HIS A 611 -20.97 17.28 10.54
CA HIS A 611 -22.22 17.53 9.81
C HIS A 611 -22.23 17.02 8.36
N SER A 612 -21.40 16.01 8.04
CA SER A 612 -21.33 15.48 6.67
C SER A 612 -20.89 14.03 6.60
N SER A 613 -21.64 13.23 5.84
CA SER A 613 -21.31 11.85 5.47
C SER A 613 -21.26 11.74 3.95
N GLU A 614 -20.64 10.69 3.45
CA GLU A 614 -20.60 10.35 2.03
C GLU A 614 -20.99 8.89 1.84
N MET A 615 -21.90 8.65 0.89
CA MET A 615 -21.97 7.37 0.21
C MET A 615 -21.13 7.45 -1.06
N HIS A 616 -20.32 6.44 -1.34
CA HIS A 616 -19.37 6.41 -2.44
C HIS A 616 -19.46 5.08 -3.18
N ALA A 617 -19.37 5.12 -4.51
CA ALA A 617 -19.28 3.93 -5.33
C ALA A 617 -18.28 4.11 -6.48
N ILE A 618 -17.54 3.05 -6.79
CA ILE A 618 -16.79 2.90 -8.04
C ILE A 618 -17.24 1.57 -8.66
N ILE A 619 -17.76 1.63 -9.88
CA ILE A 619 -18.48 0.52 -10.51
C ILE A 619 -17.96 0.35 -11.95
N PRO A 620 -17.34 -0.80 -12.30
CA PRO A 620 -16.94 -1.09 -13.68
C PRO A 620 -18.14 -1.21 -14.62
N HIS A 621 -17.99 -0.83 -15.89
CA HIS A 621 -19.07 -0.92 -16.88
C HIS A 621 -19.58 -2.36 -17.01
N SER A 622 -18.68 -3.36 -16.97
CA SER A 622 -19.02 -4.80 -16.98
C SER A 622 -19.92 -5.25 -15.83
N SER A 623 -19.91 -4.54 -14.69
CA SER A 623 -20.65 -4.88 -13.47
C SER A 623 -21.67 -3.80 -13.05
N LEU A 624 -21.99 -2.87 -13.95
CA LEU A 624 -22.78 -1.67 -13.69
C LEU A 624 -24.10 -1.96 -12.96
N ARG A 625 -24.87 -2.95 -13.43
CA ARG A 625 -26.18 -3.29 -12.85
C ARG A 625 -26.07 -3.82 -11.42
N ALA A 626 -25.13 -4.72 -11.15
CA ALA A 626 -24.94 -5.27 -9.80
C ALA A 626 -24.41 -4.19 -8.84
N GLY A 627 -23.53 -3.29 -9.30
CA GLY A 627 -23.05 -2.17 -8.49
C GLY A 627 -24.13 -1.12 -8.20
N LEU A 628 -24.97 -0.80 -9.17
CA LEU A 628 -26.14 0.06 -8.96
C LEU A 628 -27.18 -0.61 -8.03
N GLY A 629 -27.32 -1.94 -8.09
CA GLY A 629 -28.13 -2.73 -7.16
C GLY A 629 -27.62 -2.63 -5.72
N LEU A 630 -26.33 -2.88 -5.50
CA LEU A 630 -25.69 -2.75 -4.17
C LEU A 630 -25.79 -1.31 -3.64
N ALA A 631 -25.49 -0.31 -4.48
CA ALA A 631 -25.62 1.10 -4.11
C ALA A 631 -27.06 1.46 -3.71
N HIS A 632 -28.07 0.95 -4.40
CA HIS A 632 -29.47 1.14 -3.99
C HIS A 632 -29.79 0.46 -2.65
N LEU A 633 -29.28 -0.75 -2.37
CA LEU A 633 -29.50 -1.41 -1.08
C LEU A 633 -28.89 -0.64 0.10
N VAL A 634 -27.73 0.00 -0.10
CA VAL A 634 -27.15 0.94 0.88
C VAL A 634 -28.09 2.14 1.05
N GLY A 635 -28.36 2.90 -0.02
CA GLY A 635 -29.20 4.10 0.03
C GLY A 635 -30.63 3.88 0.54
N ALA A 636 -31.21 2.70 0.33
CA ALA A 636 -32.54 2.30 0.79
C ALA A 636 -32.57 1.70 2.22
N GLY A 637 -31.47 1.82 2.97
CA GLY A 637 -31.39 1.42 4.37
C GLY A 637 -31.53 -0.08 4.60
N LYS A 638 -30.95 -0.92 3.71
CA LYS A 638 -31.04 -2.38 3.81
C LYS A 638 -29.84 -3.04 4.48
N MET A 639 -28.77 -2.29 4.78
CA MET A 639 -27.66 -2.83 5.58
C MET A 639 -28.14 -3.18 6.99
N LYS A 640 -27.58 -4.25 7.53
CA LYS A 640 -27.70 -4.73 8.91
C LYS A 640 -26.35 -4.65 9.59
N PHE A 641 -26.36 -4.56 10.91
CA PHE A 641 -25.19 -4.60 11.77
C PHE A 641 -25.56 -5.44 12.99
N ASP A 642 -24.62 -6.21 13.52
CA ASP A 642 -24.87 -7.10 14.67
C ASP A 642 -25.14 -6.30 15.97
N ASP A 643 -24.79 -5.02 15.98
CA ASP A 643 -25.11 -4.08 17.05
C ASP A 643 -26.23 -3.09 16.67
N GLY A 644 -27.13 -2.84 17.63
CA GLY A 644 -28.26 -1.92 17.46
C GLY A 644 -27.88 -0.44 17.41
N ARG A 645 -26.68 -0.08 17.87
CA ARG A 645 -26.19 1.30 17.96
C ARG A 645 -25.77 1.81 16.58
N THR A 646 -24.97 1.03 15.85
CA THR A 646 -24.59 1.30 14.46
C THR A 646 -25.81 1.23 13.56
N SER A 647 -26.71 0.26 13.77
CA SER A 647 -27.99 0.17 13.06
C SER A 647 -28.83 1.45 13.18
N LYS A 648 -28.89 2.06 14.38
CA LYS A 648 -29.56 3.34 14.64
C LYS A 648 -28.82 4.51 13.96
N ALA A 649 -27.51 4.64 14.18
CA ALA A 649 -26.69 5.69 13.59
C ALA A 649 -26.76 5.70 12.05
N TYR A 650 -26.73 4.52 11.42
CA TYR A 650 -26.91 4.35 9.99
C TYR A 650 -28.27 4.87 9.49
N ALA A 651 -29.36 4.52 10.17
CA ALA A 651 -30.70 5.02 9.82
C ALA A 651 -30.81 6.55 9.98
N GLU A 652 -30.16 7.12 11.00
CA GLU A 652 -30.09 8.57 11.19
C GLU A 652 -29.32 9.26 10.06
N ILE A 653 -28.13 8.77 9.69
CA ILE A 653 -27.34 9.27 8.55
C ILE A 653 -28.18 9.25 7.26
N LEU A 654 -28.79 8.10 6.93
CA LEU A 654 -29.61 7.95 5.73
C LEU A 654 -30.85 8.86 5.70
N GLY A 655 -31.34 9.32 6.87
CA GLY A 655 -32.36 10.37 6.95
C GLY A 655 -31.96 11.67 6.25
N GLY A 656 -30.66 11.92 6.06
CA GLY A 656 -30.12 13.04 5.28
C GLY A 656 -30.21 12.88 3.75
N LEU A 657 -30.51 11.69 3.20
CA LEU A 657 -30.55 11.45 1.75
C LEU A 657 -31.67 12.22 1.00
N ARG A 658 -32.57 12.92 1.71
CA ARG A 658 -33.63 13.73 1.09
C ARG A 658 -33.16 15.11 0.60
N ASP A 659 -32.04 15.63 1.10
CA ASP A 659 -31.42 16.91 0.66
C ASP A 659 -30.00 16.63 0.12
N VAL A 660 -29.87 15.63 -0.77
CA VAL A 660 -28.58 15.08 -1.23
C VAL A 660 -28.11 15.64 -2.57
N ASP A 661 -26.82 15.97 -2.63
CA ASP A 661 -26.08 16.26 -3.85
C ASP A 661 -25.39 14.98 -4.35
N VAL A 662 -25.67 14.54 -5.58
CA VAL A 662 -25.05 13.34 -6.18
C VAL A 662 -24.14 13.71 -7.34
N ILE A 663 -22.87 13.36 -7.23
CA ILE A 663 -21.85 13.47 -8.28
C ILE A 663 -21.78 12.15 -9.04
N ALA A 664 -21.73 12.23 -10.37
CA ALA A 664 -21.56 11.08 -11.26
C ALA A 664 -20.49 11.36 -12.32
N VAL A 665 -19.53 10.45 -12.48
CA VAL A 665 -18.41 10.59 -13.43
C VAL A 665 -18.19 9.27 -14.17
N GLY A 666 -18.04 9.31 -15.49
CA GLY A 666 -17.73 8.14 -16.34
C GLY A 666 -17.99 8.43 -17.82
N ASP A 667 -17.68 7.48 -18.71
CA ASP A 667 -17.84 7.63 -20.17
C ASP A 667 -19.24 7.21 -20.65
N PHE A 668 -20.25 7.95 -20.19
CA PHE A 668 -21.65 7.78 -20.58
C PHE A 668 -22.20 9.03 -21.24
N GLU A 669 -23.30 8.86 -21.98
CA GLU A 669 -24.18 9.99 -22.22
C GLU A 669 -24.81 10.43 -20.90
N THR A 670 -24.65 11.72 -20.60
CA THR A 670 -25.00 12.37 -19.34
C THR A 670 -26.43 12.08 -18.87
N GLU A 671 -27.35 11.92 -19.82
CA GLU A 671 -28.78 11.71 -19.58
C GLU A 671 -29.12 10.26 -19.24
N GLU A 672 -28.33 9.28 -19.70
CA GLU A 672 -28.49 7.85 -19.35
C GLU A 672 -28.00 7.61 -17.92
N LEU A 673 -26.78 8.06 -17.60
CA LEU A 673 -26.22 7.95 -16.26
C LEU A 673 -27.09 8.65 -15.20
N ALA A 674 -27.64 9.82 -15.52
CA ALA A 674 -28.56 10.52 -14.63
C ALA A 674 -29.91 9.80 -14.47
N GLN A 675 -30.41 9.09 -15.49
CA GLN A 675 -31.62 8.24 -15.37
C GLN A 675 -31.36 7.05 -14.44
N LEU A 676 -30.27 6.30 -14.70
CA LEU A 676 -29.84 5.16 -13.88
C LEU A 676 -29.70 5.52 -12.39
N ILE A 677 -29.10 6.66 -12.09
CA ILE A 677 -28.89 7.13 -10.71
C ILE A 677 -30.20 7.61 -10.06
N SER A 678 -31.09 8.26 -10.81
CA SER A 678 -32.29 8.87 -10.24
C SER A 678 -33.23 7.87 -9.55
N GLY A 679 -33.42 6.70 -10.15
CA GLY A 679 -34.32 5.68 -9.62
C GLY A 679 -33.76 4.96 -8.39
N GLN A 680 -32.45 5.06 -8.11
CA GLN A 680 -31.85 4.54 -6.88
C GLN A 680 -32.28 5.33 -5.64
N PHE A 681 -32.45 6.66 -5.79
CA PHE A 681 -32.75 7.58 -4.69
C PHE A 681 -34.24 7.99 -4.62
N SER A 682 -35.07 7.61 -5.59
CA SER A 682 -36.50 7.98 -5.63
C SER A 682 -37.39 7.26 -4.61
N SER A 683 -36.88 6.25 -3.89
CA SER A 683 -37.64 5.45 -2.92
C SER A 683 -37.46 5.90 -1.45
N VAL A 684 -36.81 7.04 -1.20
CA VAL A 684 -36.51 7.53 0.16
C VAL A 684 -37.70 8.30 0.75
N GLU A 685 -38.71 7.56 1.21
CA GLU A 685 -39.92 8.14 1.81
C GLU A 685 -39.63 9.02 3.05
N GLY A 686 -40.47 10.04 3.26
CA GLY A 686 -40.60 10.75 4.54
C GLY A 686 -40.60 12.28 4.46
N THR A 687 -40.80 12.93 5.60
CA THR A 687 -40.98 14.39 5.72
C THR A 687 -39.69 15.20 5.57
N ARG A 688 -39.86 16.48 5.22
CA ARG A 688 -38.79 17.42 4.88
C ARG A 688 -38.35 18.22 6.11
N GLN A 689 -37.13 18.01 6.59
CA GLN A 689 -36.42 18.92 7.49
C GLN A 689 -35.09 19.31 6.85
N ARG A 690 -35.04 20.51 6.29
CA ARG A 690 -33.82 21.07 5.68
C ARG A 690 -32.91 21.57 6.79
N VAL A 691 -32.01 20.71 7.27
CA VAL A 691 -31.08 20.99 8.37
C VAL A 691 -30.20 22.20 8.02
N SER A 692 -30.33 23.30 8.76
CA SER A 692 -29.78 24.61 8.40
C SER A 692 -28.33 24.84 8.83
N HIS A 693 -27.66 23.84 9.42
CA HIS A 693 -26.36 23.97 10.10
C HIS A 693 -25.16 24.39 9.22
N ARG A 694 -25.34 24.60 7.89
CA ARG A 694 -24.26 25.12 7.03
C ARG A 694 -23.75 26.52 7.44
N ASN A 695 -24.45 27.26 8.30
CA ASN A 695 -24.00 28.59 8.77
C ASN A 695 -23.40 28.64 10.19
N ASP A 696 -23.75 27.72 11.09
CA ASP A 696 -23.68 27.99 12.54
C ASP A 696 -22.33 27.63 13.21
N ALA A 697 -21.45 26.89 12.51
CA ALA A 697 -20.12 26.57 13.00
C ALA A 697 -19.28 27.85 13.22
N PRO A 698 -18.76 28.11 14.43
CA PRO A 698 -18.07 29.35 14.75
C PRO A 698 -16.80 29.50 13.91
N ILE A 699 -16.60 30.71 13.37
CA ILE A 699 -15.41 31.05 12.59
C ILE A 699 -14.17 30.91 13.48
N ALA A 700 -13.30 29.96 13.16
CA ALA A 700 -12.00 29.82 13.81
C ALA A 700 -11.22 31.14 13.69
N LYS A 701 -11.03 31.80 14.84
CA LYS A 701 -10.27 33.04 14.95
C LYS A 701 -8.77 32.78 14.78
N CYS A 702 -8.05 33.75 14.24
CA CYS A 702 -6.59 33.72 14.18
C CYS A 702 -6.02 34.42 15.43
N GLU A 703 -6.36 33.90 16.62
CA GLU A 703 -6.02 34.47 17.93
C GLU A 703 -5.43 33.38 18.85
N GLY A 704 -4.25 33.66 19.43
CA GLY A 704 -3.63 32.88 20.53
C GLY A 704 -2.72 31.70 20.14
N GLY A 705 -1.47 31.72 20.62
CA GLY A 705 -0.65 30.51 20.74
C GLY A 705 -1.07 29.66 21.93
N HIS A 706 -1.05 28.34 21.75
CA HIS A 706 -1.41 27.37 22.78
C HIS A 706 -0.54 26.11 22.67
N GLU A 707 0.34 25.88 23.65
CA GLU A 707 1.08 24.62 23.78
C GLU A 707 0.25 23.57 24.55
N TRP A 708 0.25 22.33 24.07
CA TRP A 708 -0.47 21.20 24.67
C TRP A 708 0.47 20.01 24.82
N VAL A 709 0.94 19.75 26.05
CA VAL A 709 1.89 18.66 26.34
C VAL A 709 1.16 17.44 26.90
N ILE A 710 0.97 16.40 26.08
CA ILE A 710 0.40 15.12 26.49
C ILE A 710 1.54 14.18 26.94
N GLN A 711 1.82 14.17 28.24
CA GLN A 711 2.88 13.33 28.82
C GLN A 711 2.59 11.83 28.64
N ARG A 712 3.55 11.09 28.07
CA ARG A 712 3.54 9.63 27.91
C ARG A 712 4.93 9.06 28.24
N LYS A 713 4.99 7.79 28.65
CA LYS A 713 6.26 7.08 28.86
C LYS A 713 6.79 6.55 27.52
N THR A 714 7.48 7.40 26.76
CA THR A 714 8.11 7.08 25.47
C THR A 714 9.49 7.72 25.38
N ASP A 715 10.44 7.10 24.69
CA ASP A 715 11.83 7.60 24.54
C ASP A 715 11.93 8.81 23.58
N SER A 716 10.90 9.00 22.76
CA SER A 716 10.75 10.10 21.80
C SER A 716 9.42 10.82 21.97
N SER A 717 9.40 12.07 21.52
CA SER A 717 8.26 12.98 21.49
C SER A 717 7.81 13.23 20.06
N VAL A 718 6.49 13.34 19.85
CA VAL A 718 5.88 13.71 18.57
C VAL A 718 5.42 15.16 18.65
N VAL A 719 5.84 15.99 17.71
CA VAL A 719 5.58 17.44 17.69
C VAL A 719 4.60 17.75 16.55
N TYR A 720 3.51 18.45 16.90
CA TYR A 720 2.49 18.94 15.98
C TYR A 720 2.52 20.48 15.98
N PHE A 721 3.41 21.09 15.22
CA PHE A 721 3.48 22.55 15.10
C PHE A 721 2.38 23.07 14.16
N ARG A 722 1.77 24.21 14.49
CA ARG A 722 0.70 24.83 13.70
C ARG A 722 0.86 26.35 13.66
N SER A 723 1.02 26.93 12.46
CA SER A 723 0.96 28.38 12.23
C SER A 723 -0.29 28.75 11.43
N THR A 724 -0.92 29.89 11.74
CA THR A 724 -2.15 30.33 11.06
C THR A 724 -1.88 31.41 10.02
N ILE A 725 -2.73 31.44 8.99
CA ILE A 725 -2.70 32.40 7.88
C ILE A 725 -4.09 33.06 7.82
N PRO A 726 -4.23 34.35 8.20
CA PRO A 726 -5.46 35.09 8.01
C PRO A 726 -5.82 35.21 6.52
N ARG A 727 -7.10 34.95 6.19
CA ARG A 727 -7.60 34.96 4.81
C ARG A 727 -8.67 36.03 4.61
N ALA A 728 -8.37 37.03 3.79
CA ALA A 728 -9.28 38.11 3.44
C ALA A 728 -10.40 37.62 2.50
N ALA A 729 -11.49 38.39 2.41
CA ALA A 729 -12.54 38.19 1.42
C ALA A 729 -12.41 39.24 0.29
N PRO A 730 -12.72 38.91 -0.98
CA PRO A 730 -13.15 37.60 -1.48
C PRO A 730 -11.99 36.59 -1.63
N ARG A 731 -12.25 35.33 -1.24
CA ARG A 731 -11.27 34.23 -1.24
C ARG A 731 -11.12 33.63 -2.64
N SER A 732 -9.91 33.69 -3.21
CA SER A 732 -9.64 33.24 -4.59
C SER A 732 -8.89 31.91 -4.67
N LEU A 733 -8.93 31.27 -5.84
CA LEU A 733 -8.17 30.04 -6.09
C LEU A 733 -6.66 30.30 -6.21
N ALA A 734 -6.26 31.47 -6.71
CA ALA A 734 -4.85 31.90 -6.73
C ALA A 734 -4.30 32.17 -5.32
N GLU A 735 -5.12 32.65 -4.37
CA GLU A 735 -4.75 32.73 -2.95
C GLU A 735 -4.49 31.32 -2.38
N ALA A 736 -5.38 30.36 -2.65
CA ALA A 736 -5.23 28.99 -2.16
C ALA A 736 -3.95 28.31 -2.72
N PHE A 737 -3.65 28.47 -4.01
CA PHE A 737 -2.38 27.98 -4.58
C PHE A 737 -1.15 28.76 -4.07
N SER A 738 -1.30 30.04 -3.71
CA SER A 738 -0.21 30.78 -3.04
C SER A 738 0.11 30.19 -1.66
N ILE A 739 -0.89 29.67 -0.94
CA ILE A 739 -0.70 28.96 0.35
C ILE A 739 -0.05 27.58 0.13
N ASP A 740 -0.39 26.86 -0.94
CA ASP A 740 0.25 25.59 -1.33
C ASP A 740 1.74 25.78 -1.67
N VAL A 741 2.09 26.84 -2.42
CA VAL A 741 3.50 27.24 -2.65
C VAL A 741 4.20 27.52 -1.32
N VAL A 742 3.62 28.32 -0.43
CA VAL A 742 4.24 28.64 0.86
C VAL A 742 4.48 27.38 1.70
N ALA A 743 3.53 26.44 1.73
CA ALA A 743 3.66 25.17 2.44
C ALA A 743 4.81 24.31 1.88
N GLY A 744 4.88 24.11 0.56
CA GLY A 744 5.91 23.27 -0.06
C GLY A 744 7.32 23.88 -0.10
N VAL A 745 7.47 25.18 0.17
CA VAL A 745 8.79 25.79 0.44
C VAL A 745 9.24 25.53 1.88
N ILE A 746 8.40 25.86 2.88
CA ILE A 746 8.78 25.66 4.28
C ILE A 746 8.97 24.18 4.63
N ASP A 747 8.22 23.27 4.00
CA ASP A 747 8.41 21.82 4.09
C ASP A 747 9.86 21.41 3.80
N ARG A 748 10.40 21.82 2.64
CA ARG A 748 11.79 21.52 2.26
C ARG A 748 12.81 22.22 3.15
N ARG A 749 12.57 23.47 3.57
CA ARG A 749 13.49 24.18 4.46
C ARG A 749 13.57 23.50 5.82
N LEU A 750 12.44 23.09 6.40
CA LEU A 750 12.41 22.30 7.63
C LEU A 750 13.06 20.93 7.46
N PHE A 751 12.88 20.26 6.32
CA PHE A 751 13.54 18.98 6.05
C PHE A 751 15.07 19.13 6.00
N GLY A 752 15.57 20.07 5.19
CA GLY A 752 17.00 20.37 5.10
C GLY A 752 17.60 20.85 6.42
N ARG A 753 16.83 21.59 7.24
CA ARG A 753 17.24 22.04 8.57
C ARG A 753 17.27 20.90 9.59
N LEU A 754 16.11 20.28 9.85
CA LEU A 754 15.90 19.36 10.98
C LEU A 754 16.44 17.94 10.73
N ARG A 755 16.41 17.45 9.49
CA ARG A 755 17.01 16.14 9.12
C ARG A 755 18.45 16.33 8.68
N GLU A 756 18.70 17.12 7.63
CA GLU A 756 19.99 17.07 6.91
C GLU A 756 21.10 17.88 7.60
N ALA A 757 20.81 19.09 8.11
CA ALA A 757 21.81 19.95 8.76
C ALA A 757 21.99 19.66 10.26
N ASP A 758 20.90 19.65 11.04
CA ASP A 758 20.97 19.53 12.50
C ASP A 758 20.91 18.05 12.99
N GLY A 759 20.49 17.10 12.15
CA GLY A 759 20.43 15.67 12.50
C GLY A 759 19.51 15.35 13.70
N LEU A 760 18.36 16.01 13.80
CA LEU A 760 17.47 15.94 14.96
C LEU A 760 16.29 14.99 14.76
N VAL A 761 15.71 15.00 13.56
CA VAL A 761 14.49 14.24 13.21
C VAL A 761 14.79 13.26 12.08
N TYR A 762 14.01 12.18 11.99
CA TYR A 762 14.03 11.33 10.79
C TYR A 762 13.36 12.03 9.61
N SER A 763 12.16 12.59 9.82
CA SER A 763 11.43 13.34 8.81
C SER A 763 10.58 14.43 9.45
N VAL A 764 10.21 15.41 8.63
CA VAL A 764 9.21 16.42 8.91
C VAL A 764 8.33 16.55 7.67
N ASP A 765 7.04 16.76 7.88
CA ASP A 765 6.02 16.91 6.83
C ASP A 765 5.16 18.14 7.14
N THR A 766 5.06 19.07 6.19
CA THR A 766 4.28 20.31 6.33
C THR A 766 3.19 20.45 5.28
N ARG A 767 1.93 20.58 5.74
CA ARG A 767 0.75 20.60 4.85
C ARG A 767 -0.18 21.79 5.14
N PRO A 768 -0.84 22.36 4.11
CA PRO A 768 -1.80 23.44 4.27
C PRO A 768 -3.23 22.92 4.46
N ILE A 769 -3.85 23.23 5.61
CA ILE A 769 -5.28 23.07 5.86
C ILE A 769 -5.97 24.38 5.48
N ILE A 770 -6.64 24.39 4.32
CA ILE A 770 -7.28 25.58 3.75
C ILE A 770 -8.80 25.49 3.93
N SER A 771 -9.31 26.21 4.95
CA SER A 771 -10.74 26.29 5.29
C SER A 771 -11.49 27.34 4.45
N ASP A 772 -12.79 27.11 4.22
CA ASP A 772 -13.72 28.07 3.62
C ASP A 772 -14.03 29.23 4.59
N LYS A 773 -14.12 28.93 5.89
CA LYS A 773 -14.34 29.87 7.00
C LYS A 773 -13.09 30.03 7.87
N GLY A 774 -12.77 31.25 8.30
CA GLY A 774 -11.64 31.52 9.21
C GLY A 774 -10.27 31.45 8.52
N CYS A 775 -9.23 31.18 9.29
CA CYS A 775 -7.84 31.11 8.82
C CYS A 775 -7.59 29.91 7.88
N ALA A 776 -6.48 29.91 7.14
CA ALA A 776 -5.78 28.66 6.80
C ALA A 776 -4.76 28.33 7.89
N VAL A 777 -4.29 27.09 7.93
CA VAL A 777 -3.30 26.60 8.91
C VAL A 777 -2.21 25.83 8.16
N LEU A 778 -0.94 26.09 8.43
CA LEU A 778 0.15 25.19 8.09
C LEU A 778 0.39 24.26 9.27
N THR A 779 0.37 22.95 9.04
CA THR A 779 0.64 21.93 10.06
C THR A 779 1.95 21.22 9.73
N SER A 780 2.96 21.36 10.59
CA SER A 780 4.29 20.74 10.46
C SER A 780 4.47 19.68 11.54
N ASN A 781 4.74 18.44 11.13
CA ASN A 781 4.70 17.28 12.03
C ASN A 781 6.02 16.49 11.97
N PHE A 782 6.58 16.10 13.12
CA PHE A 782 7.81 15.30 13.20
C PHE A 782 7.94 14.54 14.53
N THR A 783 8.87 13.58 14.57
CA THR A 783 9.26 12.83 15.78
C THR A 783 10.72 13.10 16.12
N VAL A 784 11.02 13.28 17.42
CA VAL A 784 12.35 13.62 17.93
C VAL A 784 12.62 12.91 19.27
N LYS A 785 13.86 12.49 19.54
CA LYS A 785 14.26 11.97 20.87
C LYS A 785 14.04 13.03 21.96
N ASN A 786 13.60 12.62 23.15
CA ASN A 786 13.28 13.57 24.23
C ASN A 786 14.46 14.50 24.59
N GLU A 787 15.69 13.96 24.59
CA GLU A 787 16.94 14.70 24.82
C GLU A 787 17.23 15.80 23.78
N LYS A 788 16.66 15.69 22.57
CA LYS A 788 16.79 16.64 21.46
C LYS A 788 15.56 17.54 21.28
N LEU A 789 14.47 17.33 22.02
CA LEU A 789 13.18 18.00 21.81
C LEU A 789 13.30 19.52 21.78
N ALA A 790 13.92 20.11 22.82
CA ALA A 790 14.08 21.57 22.92
C ALA A 790 14.92 22.16 21.77
N LEU A 791 15.93 21.42 21.28
CA LEU A 791 16.75 21.84 20.14
C LEU A 791 15.96 21.76 18.83
N ALA A 792 15.12 20.74 18.62
CA ALA A 792 14.27 20.64 17.43
C ALA A 792 13.13 21.66 17.43
N GLN A 793 12.53 21.95 18.59
CA GLN A 793 11.58 23.07 18.75
C GLN A 793 12.26 24.40 18.40
N HIS A 794 13.47 24.64 18.91
CA HIS A 794 14.24 25.85 18.60
C HIS A 794 14.59 25.98 17.11
N SER A 795 15.14 24.93 16.48
CA SER A 795 15.47 24.92 15.05
C SER A 795 14.25 25.09 14.15
N LEU A 796 13.08 24.56 14.52
CA LEU A 796 11.83 24.80 13.78
C LEU A 796 11.42 26.28 13.87
N VAL A 797 11.45 26.86 15.07
CA VAL A 797 11.02 28.24 15.31
C VAL A 797 11.99 29.25 14.67
N ASP A 798 13.29 28.95 14.68
CA ASP A 798 14.32 29.69 13.92
C ASP A 798 13.98 29.68 12.43
N GLU A 799 13.83 28.50 11.81
CA GLU A 799 13.59 28.40 10.37
C GLU A 799 12.24 28.99 9.94
N PHE A 800 11.18 28.87 10.74
CA PHE A 800 9.91 29.57 10.47
C PHE A 800 10.04 31.10 10.54
N ASN A 801 10.80 31.64 11.50
CA ASN A 801 11.04 33.08 11.59
C ASN A 801 11.93 33.59 10.45
N LYS A 802 12.96 32.83 10.10
CA LYS A 802 13.84 33.08 8.95
C LYS A 802 13.05 33.10 7.65
N PHE A 803 12.16 32.12 7.45
CA PHE A 803 11.25 32.09 6.30
C PHE A 803 10.27 33.27 6.26
N ARG A 804 9.78 33.75 7.40
CA ARG A 804 8.94 34.98 7.49
C ARG A 804 9.70 36.25 7.09
N ILE A 805 11.03 36.28 7.26
CA ILE A 805 11.91 37.40 6.91
C ILE A 805 12.37 37.30 5.45
N ASP A 806 13.03 36.20 5.08
CA ASP A 806 13.63 35.98 3.76
C ASP A 806 12.58 35.81 2.66
N GLY A 807 11.44 35.22 3.00
CA GLY A 807 10.39 34.85 2.06
C GLY A 807 10.77 33.67 1.16
N VAL A 808 10.01 33.54 0.07
CA VAL A 808 10.22 32.57 -1.00
C VAL A 808 11.07 33.21 -2.10
N SER A 809 12.22 32.62 -2.40
CA SER A 809 13.05 33.03 -3.55
C SER A 809 12.41 32.64 -4.89
N GLN A 810 12.83 33.27 -5.98
CA GLN A 810 12.26 32.96 -7.30
C GLN A 810 12.49 31.50 -7.71
N GLN A 811 13.64 30.91 -7.36
CA GLN A 811 13.93 29.50 -7.66
C GLN A 811 13.00 28.54 -6.88
N GLU A 812 12.71 28.85 -5.62
CA GLU A 812 11.74 28.09 -4.80
C GLU A 812 10.31 28.26 -5.33
N PHE A 813 9.93 29.47 -5.73
CA PHE A 813 8.64 29.76 -6.36
C PHE A 813 8.47 28.98 -7.67
N ASP A 814 9.46 29.05 -8.57
CA ASP A 814 9.40 28.39 -9.89
C ASP A 814 9.34 26.86 -9.73
N ARG A 815 10.10 26.31 -8.78
CA ARG A 815 10.07 24.88 -8.40
C ARG A 815 8.68 24.47 -7.89
N GLU A 816 8.05 25.28 -7.04
CA GLU A 816 6.75 24.96 -6.46
C GLU A 816 5.57 25.17 -7.41
N ILE A 817 5.56 26.24 -8.20
CA ILE A 817 4.49 26.44 -9.19
C ILE A 817 4.59 25.41 -10.32
N LYS A 818 5.81 24.94 -10.65
CA LYS A 818 6.03 23.74 -11.48
C LYS A 818 5.43 22.50 -10.80
N ARG A 819 5.75 22.21 -9.52
CA ARG A 819 5.15 21.09 -8.77
C ARG A 819 3.63 21.12 -8.81
N ILE A 820 2.99 22.27 -8.55
CA ILE A 820 1.53 22.42 -8.51
C ILE A 820 0.89 22.28 -9.91
N ARG A 821 1.59 22.72 -10.96
CA ARG A 821 1.18 22.49 -12.35
C ARG A 821 1.24 21.00 -12.70
N GLU A 822 2.37 20.34 -12.45
CA GLU A 822 2.66 18.95 -12.83
C GLU A 822 1.97 17.90 -11.95
N ALA A 823 1.76 18.16 -10.65
CA ALA A 823 0.90 17.33 -9.80
C ALA A 823 -0.58 17.38 -10.26
N GLY A 824 -0.95 18.37 -11.06
CA GLY A 824 -2.21 18.44 -11.80
C GLY A 824 -2.18 17.80 -13.18
N GLY A 825 -1.10 17.09 -13.56
CA GLY A 825 -1.00 16.34 -14.82
C GLY A 825 -2.01 15.18 -14.92
N TYR A 826 -2.61 14.79 -13.80
CA TYR A 826 -3.78 13.89 -13.73
C TYR A 826 -5.12 14.63 -13.88
N GLY A 827 -5.13 15.81 -14.51
CA GLY A 827 -6.38 16.52 -14.82
C GLY A 827 -7.08 15.91 -16.03
N PHE A 828 -8.34 15.48 -15.87
CA PHE A 828 -9.25 14.95 -16.90
C PHE A 828 -9.04 13.51 -17.39
N ASP A 829 -7.98 12.82 -16.97
CA ASP A 829 -7.73 11.40 -17.28
C ASP A 829 -7.60 10.54 -16.01
N SER A 830 -8.28 10.90 -14.91
CA SER A 830 -8.05 10.31 -13.58
C SER A 830 -9.18 10.61 -12.57
N PRO A 831 -9.46 9.71 -11.60
CA PRO A 831 -10.41 9.90 -10.48
C PRO A 831 -10.31 11.23 -9.69
N SER A 832 -9.24 11.99 -9.87
CA SER A 832 -9.02 13.34 -9.33
C SER A 832 -10.21 14.30 -9.53
N ILE A 833 -10.96 14.21 -10.63
CA ILE A 833 -12.11 15.10 -10.89
C ILE A 833 -13.22 14.93 -9.83
N LEU A 834 -13.43 13.70 -9.34
CA LEU A 834 -14.44 13.38 -8.34
C LEU A 834 -14.14 14.10 -7.03
N GLY A 835 -12.90 14.02 -6.53
CA GLY A 835 -12.47 14.71 -5.30
C GLY A 835 -12.60 16.23 -5.40
N LEU A 836 -12.34 16.80 -6.58
CA LEU A 836 -12.49 18.23 -6.85
C LEU A 836 -13.95 18.68 -6.89
N LEU A 837 -14.87 17.85 -7.39
CA LEU A 837 -16.32 18.09 -7.33
C LEU A 837 -16.87 17.92 -5.89
N LYS A 838 -16.47 16.87 -5.17
CA LYS A 838 -16.84 16.63 -3.76
C LYS A 838 -16.58 17.85 -2.88
N LYS A 839 -15.36 18.39 -2.96
CA LYS A 839 -14.93 19.53 -2.15
C LYS A 839 -15.83 20.76 -2.38
N LYS A 840 -16.15 21.08 -3.64
CA LYS A 840 -16.97 22.25 -4.01
C LYS A 840 -18.42 22.15 -3.50
N ILE A 841 -18.99 20.95 -3.48
CA ILE A 841 -20.35 20.71 -2.94
C ILE A 841 -20.41 20.93 -1.43
N LYS A 842 -19.38 20.47 -0.69
CA LYS A 842 -19.26 20.76 0.75
C LYS A 842 -19.07 22.26 1.01
N GLU A 843 -18.26 22.95 0.18
CA GLU A 843 -18.08 24.42 0.20
C GLU A 843 -19.30 25.24 -0.28
N SER A 844 -20.43 24.61 -0.64
CA SER A 844 -21.66 25.29 -1.06
C SER A 844 -21.51 26.23 -2.28
N ARG A 845 -20.62 25.88 -3.22
CA ARG A 845 -20.38 26.62 -4.47
C ARG A 845 -21.25 26.08 -5.61
N ASP A 846 -22.17 26.90 -6.11
CA ASP A 846 -22.99 26.57 -7.29
C ASP A 846 -22.21 26.76 -8.62
N ASP A 847 -21.03 27.37 -8.56
CA ASP A 847 -20.13 27.64 -9.67
C ASP A 847 -19.05 26.53 -9.84
N ILE A 848 -19.26 25.67 -10.84
CA ILE A 848 -18.34 24.57 -11.17
C ILE A 848 -17.11 25.10 -11.92
N TYR A 849 -16.19 25.76 -11.19
CA TYR A 849 -14.90 26.29 -11.66
C TYR A 849 -13.90 25.19 -12.08
N ILE A 850 -14.24 24.35 -13.04
CA ILE A 850 -13.33 23.38 -13.65
C ILE A 850 -12.44 24.04 -14.73
N PRO A 851 -12.94 24.94 -15.61
CA PRO A 851 -12.10 25.61 -16.61
C PRO A 851 -10.97 26.44 -16.00
N ASP A 852 -11.23 27.16 -14.91
CA ASP A 852 -10.35 28.23 -14.43
C ASP A 852 -9.17 27.75 -13.56
N ARG A 853 -8.94 26.44 -13.41
CA ARG A 853 -7.81 25.92 -12.60
C ARG A 853 -6.47 26.45 -13.09
N ASN A 854 -6.20 26.29 -14.39
CA ASN A 854 -4.89 26.62 -14.95
C ASN A 854 -4.70 28.14 -15.00
N VAL A 855 -5.75 28.88 -15.35
CA VAL A 855 -5.82 30.35 -15.24
C VAL A 855 -5.53 30.80 -13.80
N ALA A 856 -6.07 30.13 -12.77
CA ALA A 856 -5.79 30.47 -11.38
C ALA A 856 -4.34 30.18 -10.95
N ILE A 857 -3.69 29.16 -11.54
CA ILE A 857 -2.25 28.86 -11.34
C ILE A 857 -1.38 29.91 -12.05
N GLU A 858 -1.75 30.33 -13.26
CA GLU A 858 -1.10 31.41 -14.02
C GLU A 858 -1.21 32.77 -13.30
N ASN A 859 -2.27 32.98 -12.51
CA ASN A 859 -2.44 34.16 -11.67
C ASN A 859 -1.67 34.10 -10.33
N VAL A 860 -1.05 32.98 -9.96
CA VAL A 860 -0.13 32.92 -8.81
C VAL A 860 1.18 33.60 -9.18
N ASN A 861 1.68 34.46 -8.29
CA ASN A 861 2.91 35.23 -8.53
C ASN A 861 3.67 35.46 -7.22
N SER A 862 4.94 35.83 -7.32
CA SER A 862 5.83 36.05 -6.16
C SER A 862 5.27 37.12 -5.19
N SER A 863 4.44 38.05 -5.66
CA SER A 863 3.75 39.06 -4.82
C SER A 863 2.46 38.57 -4.15
N SER A 864 1.80 37.50 -4.65
CA SER A 864 0.73 36.82 -3.89
C SER A 864 1.34 35.91 -2.81
N VAL A 865 2.38 35.16 -3.15
CA VAL A 865 3.14 34.30 -2.22
C VAL A 865 3.80 35.12 -1.10
N SER A 866 4.48 36.23 -1.41
CA SER A 866 5.09 37.10 -0.38
C SER A 866 4.07 37.70 0.60
N ARG A 867 2.82 37.95 0.16
CA ARG A 867 1.74 38.38 1.07
C ARG A 867 1.29 37.27 2.01
N VAL A 868 1.23 36.03 1.55
CA VAL A 868 0.91 34.87 2.40
C VAL A 868 2.02 34.64 3.44
N VAL A 869 3.30 34.70 3.05
CA VAL A 869 4.41 34.57 4.01
C VAL A 869 4.35 35.66 5.09
N LYS A 870 4.11 36.92 4.69
CA LYS A 870 4.00 38.06 5.63
C LYS A 870 2.74 38.02 6.50
N SER A 871 1.76 37.17 6.19
CA SER A 871 0.58 36.94 7.02
C SER A 871 0.68 35.70 7.92
N LEU A 872 1.80 34.95 7.88
CA LEU A 872 2.05 33.87 8.83
C LEU A 872 2.12 34.41 10.26
N ALA A 873 1.29 33.82 11.13
CA ALA A 873 1.33 34.04 12.56
C ALA A 873 2.74 33.80 13.12
N ASP A 874 3.10 34.58 14.13
CA ASP A 874 4.41 34.50 14.76
C ASP A 874 4.54 33.17 15.53
N PRO A 875 5.59 32.36 15.29
CA PRO A 875 5.81 31.11 16.01
C PRO A 875 6.24 31.33 17.48
N SER A 876 6.41 32.58 17.93
CA SER A 876 6.75 32.95 19.32
C SER A 876 5.60 33.55 20.13
N LEU A 877 4.36 33.54 19.60
CA LEU A 877 3.13 34.06 20.22
C LEU A 877 2.05 32.97 20.41
#